data_AF-A0AAV9Q078-F1
#
_entry.id   AF-A0AAV9Q078-F1
#
_cell.length_a   1.000
_cell.length_b   1.000
_cell.length_c   1.000
_cell.angle_alpha   90.00
_cell.angle_beta   90.00
_cell.angle_gamma   90.00
#
_symmetry.space_group_name_H-M   'P 1'
#
loop_
_entity.id
_entity.type
_entity.pdbx_description
1 polymer ?
#
loop_
_entity_poly.entity_id
_entity_poly.type
_entity_poly.pdbx_seq_one_letter_code
_entity_poly.pdbx_strand_id
1 'polypeptide(L)'
;MSPDVVYRPPEGLRTSLDDFRDRINRDFGLSLRDYHDLHDFSVRRLNDFWMAVWKYLPVKASVQPSRAVEESMTIDQFPSFFEEARLNYAENMLAKDDDSIALKCISEAALTPREVTWIELRELVRRCADAMKASDVSKGDVVCVVGGSTDLSLALLLASASLGAIFSSFATDAGERVLLDRIGQFRPKLVLSDSAYQYNGKRHDISQRITKVYSSIEKPPGASLICTSVETPDGWQSLETFYRRGTGRPLSFEQLPPSHPLLVGFSSGTTGTPKGIVHCHGGLTINGMKENFLHRNFSSPKEVYYHYSGIGWILWNIMLGALMTGTTLVLYDGSPFYPSPQRCLEAVFAAGTTAFGAGPRYFSELQKANVNARPYTKNLKMVLSSGAILTESQSKWISAAFGSPCQISFSGGTELCGNFIDGALNLPVYAGEMTVKALGMDIDIFDAEGHPVKPGESGELVCKKPFPNMPCSFWNDPGKKRYSDTYFSTFPHVWRHGDFIRMNSETRTLVILGRSDGVLNPSGIRFGTAEIYSIIEREFADQILDSMCVSQQRPSDDVERVFLFVRLKEEDCLSPSLDKAIRDQISKDLSRRHVPQYIFAMPELPYNVNGKKLEIPLKGVLSGGKEFLAKTRNTAEEKAVLHQYVPYHEVERLLAEQKGPIKAKL
;
A
#
# COMPACT_ATOMS: atom_id res chain seq x y z
N MET A 1 -16.51 -23.82 -9.05
CA MET A 1 -15.29 -24.66 -8.98
C MET A 1 -14.69 -24.42 -7.61
N SER A 2 -14.27 -25.48 -6.90
CA SER A 2 -13.53 -25.31 -5.64
C SER A 2 -12.28 -24.48 -5.92
N PRO A 3 -11.97 -23.46 -5.11
CA PRO A 3 -10.81 -22.62 -5.36
C PRO A 3 -9.51 -23.42 -5.22
N ASP A 4 -8.53 -23.11 -6.08
CA ASP A 4 -7.26 -23.82 -6.16
C ASP A 4 -6.33 -23.45 -5.01
N VAL A 5 -5.88 -24.44 -4.25
CA VAL A 5 -4.97 -24.24 -3.12
C VAL A 5 -3.53 -24.10 -3.61
N VAL A 6 -2.90 -22.94 -3.37
CA VAL A 6 -1.52 -22.64 -3.77
C VAL A 6 -0.50 -22.81 -2.64
N TYR A 7 -0.98 -22.88 -1.40
CA TYR A 7 -0.17 -23.16 -0.22
C TYR A 7 -0.99 -23.96 0.80
N ARG A 8 -0.37 -25.01 1.35
CA ARG A 8 -0.88 -25.73 2.52
C ARG A 8 0.15 -25.58 3.64
N PRO A 9 -0.26 -25.13 4.84
CA PRO A 9 0.61 -25.16 6.00
C PRO A 9 1.15 -26.58 6.23
N PRO A 10 2.44 -26.73 6.57
CA PRO A 10 2.97 -28.00 7.03
C PRO A 10 2.14 -28.54 8.20
N GLU A 11 1.97 -29.86 8.25
CA GLU A 11 1.25 -30.51 9.34
C GLU A 11 1.91 -30.18 10.69
N GLY A 12 1.11 -29.78 11.67
CA GLY A 12 1.59 -29.41 13.02
C GLY A 12 2.31 -28.06 13.09
N LEU A 13 2.34 -27.25 12.03
CA LEU A 13 2.90 -25.91 12.09
C LEU A 13 2.17 -25.08 13.15
N ARG A 14 2.92 -24.59 14.14
CA ARG A 14 2.47 -23.60 15.11
C ARG A 14 3.13 -22.25 14.85
N THR A 15 2.38 -21.19 15.09
CA THR A 15 2.79 -19.80 14.91
C THR A 15 2.54 -18.98 16.16
N SER A 16 3.06 -17.75 16.19
CA SER A 16 2.74 -16.76 17.23
C SER A 16 1.23 -16.51 17.39
N LEU A 17 0.42 -16.68 16.34
CA LEU A 17 -1.04 -16.60 16.41
C LEU A 17 -1.64 -17.70 17.29
N ASP A 18 -1.14 -18.93 17.17
CA ASP A 18 -1.61 -20.06 17.97
C ASP A 18 -1.27 -19.85 19.45
N ASP A 19 -0.05 -19.38 19.72
CA ASP A 19 0.41 -19.09 21.09
C ASP A 19 -0.36 -17.92 21.71
N PHE A 20 -0.68 -16.89 20.91
CA PHE A 20 -1.52 -15.79 21.34
C PHE A 20 -2.96 -16.25 21.61
N ARG A 21 -3.56 -17.09 20.77
CA ARG A 21 -4.88 -17.67 21.01
C ARG A 21 -4.92 -18.47 22.31
N ASP A 22 -3.91 -19.32 22.55
CA ASP A 22 -3.82 -20.13 23.75
C ASP A 22 -3.65 -19.25 25.01
N ARG A 23 -2.96 -18.12 24.88
CA ARG A 23 -2.89 -17.09 25.92
C ARG A 23 -4.25 -16.46 26.21
N ILE A 24 -5.01 -16.07 25.18
CA ILE A 24 -6.36 -15.51 25.34
C ILE A 24 -7.29 -16.52 26.02
N ASN A 25 -7.25 -17.78 25.61
CA ASN A 25 -8.04 -18.85 26.26
C ASN A 25 -7.77 -18.93 27.76
N ARG A 26 -6.49 -18.90 28.16
CA ARG A 26 -6.10 -18.94 29.56
C ARG A 26 -6.50 -17.67 30.32
N ASP A 27 -6.20 -16.49 29.79
CA ASP A 27 -6.38 -15.22 30.50
C ASP A 27 -7.86 -14.86 30.68
N PHE A 28 -8.73 -15.31 29.76
CA PHE A 28 -10.16 -14.98 29.77
C PHE A 28 -11.08 -16.18 30.02
N GLY A 29 -10.53 -17.38 30.27
CA GLY A 29 -11.32 -18.59 30.51
C GLY A 29 -12.15 -19.02 29.29
N LEU A 30 -11.61 -18.84 28.08
CA LEU A 30 -12.29 -19.12 26.81
C LEU A 30 -11.82 -20.45 26.20
N SER A 31 -12.47 -20.86 25.12
CA SER A 31 -12.13 -22.06 24.33
C SER A 31 -12.19 -21.77 22.84
N LEU A 32 -11.49 -20.72 22.41
CA LEU A 32 -11.30 -20.36 21.01
C LEU A 32 -10.54 -21.47 20.29
N ARG A 33 -11.11 -22.00 19.20
CA ARG A 33 -10.62 -23.21 18.52
C ARG A 33 -9.77 -22.91 17.31
N ASP A 34 -10.06 -21.84 16.61
CA ASP A 34 -9.44 -21.49 15.34
C ASP A 34 -9.22 -19.97 15.21
N TYR A 35 -8.76 -19.55 14.04
CA TYR A 35 -8.54 -18.13 13.74
C TYR A 35 -9.85 -17.32 13.77
N HIS A 36 -10.97 -17.91 13.34
CA HIS A 36 -12.25 -17.20 13.27
C HIS A 36 -12.82 -16.92 14.67
N ASP A 37 -12.70 -17.88 15.60
CA ASP A 37 -13.05 -17.66 17.00
C ASP A 37 -12.17 -16.53 17.60
N LEU A 38 -10.87 -16.49 17.28
CA LEU A 38 -9.96 -15.42 17.71
C LEU A 38 -10.31 -14.06 17.10
N HIS A 39 -10.66 -14.02 15.81
CA HIS A 39 -11.11 -12.80 15.13
C HIS A 39 -12.40 -12.28 15.76
N ASP A 40 -13.38 -13.14 16.01
CA ASP A 40 -14.65 -12.77 16.65
C ASP A 40 -14.41 -12.18 18.05
N PHE A 41 -13.55 -12.81 18.86
CA PHE A 41 -13.11 -12.24 20.14
C PHE A 41 -12.49 -10.85 19.95
N SER A 42 -11.60 -10.69 18.95
CA SER A 42 -10.86 -9.45 18.72
C SER A 42 -11.73 -8.24 18.39
N VAL A 43 -12.91 -8.47 17.82
CA VAL A 43 -13.85 -7.41 17.43
C VAL A 43 -15.02 -7.26 18.40
N ARG A 44 -15.43 -8.33 19.09
CA ARG A 44 -16.53 -8.27 20.07
C ARG A 44 -16.09 -7.75 21.43
N ARG A 45 -14.86 -8.01 21.84
CA ARG A 45 -14.25 -7.55 23.10
C ARG A 45 -13.02 -6.71 22.80
N LEU A 46 -13.25 -5.55 22.19
CA LEU A 46 -12.21 -4.71 21.57
C LEU A 46 -11.19 -4.21 22.61
N ASN A 47 -11.66 -3.72 23.75
CA ASN A 47 -10.79 -3.27 24.83
C ASN A 47 -9.93 -4.42 25.37
N ASP A 48 -10.54 -5.57 25.65
CA ASP A 48 -9.84 -6.74 26.18
C ASP A 48 -8.80 -7.26 25.19
N PHE A 49 -9.16 -7.33 23.90
CA PHE A 49 -8.25 -7.74 22.84
C PHE A 49 -7.05 -6.83 22.74
N TRP A 50 -7.25 -5.52 22.62
CA TRP A 50 -6.14 -4.58 22.46
C TRP A 50 -5.28 -4.48 23.73
N MET A 51 -5.85 -4.63 24.92
CA MET A 51 -5.09 -4.77 26.16
C MET A 51 -4.29 -6.07 26.21
N ALA A 52 -4.83 -7.18 25.69
CA ALA A 52 -4.11 -8.45 25.61
C ALA A 52 -2.96 -8.37 24.58
N VAL A 53 -3.19 -7.76 23.42
CA VAL A 53 -2.14 -7.48 22.42
C VAL A 53 -1.04 -6.62 23.02
N TRP A 54 -1.39 -5.52 23.72
CA TRP A 54 -0.42 -4.65 24.39
C TRP A 54 0.45 -5.40 25.41
N LYS A 55 -0.15 -6.32 26.19
CA LYS A 55 0.57 -7.12 27.20
C LYS A 55 1.39 -8.25 26.61
N TYR A 56 0.96 -8.81 25.47
CA TYR A 56 1.62 -9.93 24.83
C TYR A 56 2.83 -9.48 24.00
N LEU A 57 2.72 -8.33 23.34
CA LEU A 57 3.80 -7.75 22.54
C LEU A 57 4.72 -6.89 23.42
N PRO A 58 6.02 -6.79 23.11
CA PRO A 58 7.00 -6.07 23.91
C PRO A 58 6.93 -4.54 23.68
N VAL A 59 5.75 -3.94 23.88
CA VAL A 59 5.54 -2.50 23.69
C VAL A 59 6.31 -1.72 24.76
N LYS A 60 7.27 -0.91 24.33
CA LYS A 60 8.03 0.01 25.19
C LYS A 60 7.23 1.28 25.43
N ALA A 61 6.87 1.52 26.68
CA ALA A 61 6.14 2.72 27.12
C ALA A 61 6.54 3.07 28.56
N SER A 62 6.82 4.35 28.81
CA SER A 62 7.11 4.87 30.15
C SER A 62 5.88 4.92 31.06
N VAL A 63 4.69 5.03 30.49
CA VAL A 63 3.40 4.88 31.18
C VAL A 63 2.60 3.80 30.48
N GLN A 64 2.14 2.81 31.25
CA GLN A 64 1.34 1.69 30.75
C GLN A 64 -0.15 2.05 30.82
N PRO A 65 -0.96 1.72 29.80
CA PRO A 65 -2.39 2.01 29.81
C PRO A 65 -3.13 1.05 30.75
N SER A 66 -4.14 1.56 31.47
CA SER A 66 -5.11 0.71 32.18
C SER A 66 -6.21 0.19 31.25
N ARG A 67 -6.49 0.92 30.17
CA ARG A 67 -7.58 0.69 29.21
C ARG A 67 -7.10 0.94 27.78
N ALA A 68 -7.58 0.13 26.84
CA ALA A 68 -7.26 0.28 25.42
C ALA A 68 -8.19 1.26 24.71
N VAL A 69 -9.51 1.18 24.91
CA VAL A 69 -10.48 2.06 24.22
C VAL A 69 -11.78 2.16 25.01
N GLU A 70 -12.51 3.26 24.85
CA GLU A 70 -13.90 3.39 25.32
C GLU A 70 -14.86 2.76 24.30
N GLU A 71 -15.42 1.60 24.64
CA GLU A 71 -16.27 0.83 23.71
C GLU A 71 -17.64 1.45 23.49
N SER A 72 -18.07 2.39 24.34
CA SER A 72 -19.34 3.11 24.14
C SER A 72 -19.30 4.14 23.01
N MET A 73 -18.10 4.48 22.50
CA MET A 73 -17.93 5.46 21.43
C MET A 73 -18.01 4.80 20.05
N THR A 74 -18.69 5.47 19.11
CA THR A 74 -18.74 5.04 17.71
C THR A 74 -17.44 5.41 16.98
N ILE A 75 -17.15 4.73 15.87
CA ILE A 75 -15.91 4.92 15.10
C ILE A 75 -15.72 6.37 14.61
N ASP A 76 -16.79 7.03 14.20
CA ASP A 76 -16.80 8.42 13.71
C ASP A 76 -16.73 9.48 14.82
N GLN A 77 -16.74 9.06 16.09
CA GLN A 77 -16.39 9.91 17.24
C GLN A 77 -14.87 9.92 17.52
N PHE A 78 -14.09 9.14 16.76
CA PHE A 78 -12.63 9.04 16.86
C PHE A 78 -12.13 8.75 18.28
N PRO A 79 -12.53 7.62 18.90
CA PRO A 79 -12.12 7.27 20.25
C PRO A 79 -10.60 7.14 20.34
N SER A 80 -10.03 7.63 21.45
CA SER A 80 -8.61 7.53 21.71
C SER A 80 -8.25 6.10 22.13
N PHE A 81 -7.16 5.58 21.57
CA PHE A 81 -6.59 4.30 21.99
C PHE A 81 -5.43 4.50 22.97
N PHE A 82 -5.43 3.74 24.06
CA PHE A 82 -4.39 3.71 25.08
C PHE A 82 -4.08 5.08 25.69
N GLU A 83 -5.07 5.95 25.87
CA GLU A 83 -4.93 7.39 26.17
C GLU A 83 -3.91 7.75 27.26
N GLU A 84 -3.83 6.92 28.31
CA GLU A 84 -2.90 7.08 29.43
C GLU A 84 -1.43 6.84 29.05
N ALA A 85 -1.19 5.97 28.06
CA ALA A 85 0.14 5.50 27.74
C ALA A 85 1.07 6.63 27.31
N ARG A 86 2.37 6.45 27.53
CA ARG A 86 3.41 7.35 27.03
C ARG A 86 4.49 6.51 26.38
N LEU A 87 4.67 6.68 25.08
CA LEU A 87 5.56 5.84 24.26
C LEU A 87 6.23 6.64 23.17
N ASN A 88 7.22 6.05 22.51
CA ASN A 88 7.84 6.59 21.32
C ASN A 88 7.95 5.54 20.21
N TYR A 89 7.59 5.91 18.98
CA TYR A 89 7.66 5.00 17.83
C TYR A 89 9.09 4.57 17.52
N ALA A 90 10.07 5.50 17.60
CA ALA A 90 11.46 5.19 17.34
C ALA A 90 12.06 4.26 18.40
N GLU A 91 11.67 4.41 19.66
CA GLU A 91 12.10 3.53 20.76
C GLU A 91 11.65 2.07 20.54
N ASN A 92 10.41 1.91 20.05
CA ASN A 92 9.83 0.60 19.73
C ASN A 92 10.42 -0.01 18.45
N MET A 93 10.70 0.82 17.44
CA MET A 93 11.38 0.40 16.20
C MET A 93 12.83 -0.01 16.42
N LEU A 94 13.55 0.68 17.31
CA LEU A 94 14.88 0.29 17.78
C LEU A 94 14.74 -0.83 18.82
N ALA A 95 14.24 -1.99 18.38
CA ALA A 95 13.85 -3.08 19.25
C ALA A 95 15.04 -3.62 20.06
N LYS A 96 16.23 -3.71 19.44
CA LYS A 96 17.48 -4.22 20.04
C LYS A 96 18.55 -3.12 20.16
N ASP A 97 19.60 -3.40 20.91
CA ASP A 97 20.75 -2.54 21.21
C ASP A 97 22.09 -3.30 21.20
N ASP A 98 22.17 -4.37 20.38
CA ASP A 98 23.31 -5.26 20.25
C ASP A 98 23.97 -5.20 18.84
N ASP A 99 24.99 -6.02 18.62
CA ASP A 99 25.71 -6.12 17.33
C ASP A 99 25.00 -7.01 16.29
N SER A 100 23.77 -7.47 16.55
CA SER A 100 23.02 -8.22 15.53
C SER A 100 22.61 -7.32 14.36
N ILE A 101 22.35 -7.91 13.19
CA ILE A 101 22.07 -7.14 11.98
C ILE A 101 20.64 -6.56 12.01
N ALA A 102 20.54 -5.24 11.89
CA ALA A 102 19.27 -4.53 11.72
C ALA A 102 18.89 -4.43 10.24
N LEU A 103 19.84 -4.05 9.38
CA LEU A 103 19.61 -3.76 7.97
C LEU A 103 20.61 -4.46 7.07
N LYS A 104 20.16 -4.80 5.87
CA LYS A 104 20.98 -5.21 4.73
C LYS A 104 20.69 -4.25 3.58
N CYS A 105 21.54 -3.25 3.42
CA CYS A 105 21.38 -2.18 2.43
C CYS A 105 21.98 -2.61 1.09
N ILE A 106 21.19 -2.57 0.02
CA ILE A 106 21.59 -2.95 -1.33
C ILE A 106 21.31 -1.76 -2.26
N SER A 107 22.22 -1.46 -3.18
CA SER A 107 21.97 -0.53 -4.28
C SER A 107 22.05 -1.22 -5.63
N GLU A 108 21.40 -0.66 -6.66
CA GLU A 108 21.49 -1.19 -8.03
C GLU A 108 22.92 -1.19 -8.60
N ALA A 109 23.81 -0.35 -8.06
CA ALA A 109 25.21 -0.28 -8.48
C ALA A 109 26.07 -1.41 -7.88
N ALA A 110 25.84 -1.75 -6.61
CA ALA A 110 26.67 -2.73 -5.89
C ALA A 110 26.10 -4.15 -5.99
N LEU A 111 24.77 -4.31 -5.89
CA LEU A 111 24.07 -5.60 -5.80
C LEU A 111 24.65 -6.57 -4.75
N THR A 112 25.34 -6.03 -3.76
CA THR A 112 25.84 -6.75 -2.60
C THR A 112 25.32 -6.05 -1.34
N PRO A 113 24.86 -6.81 -0.34
CA PRO A 113 24.33 -6.22 0.88
C PRO A 113 25.48 -5.66 1.72
N ARG A 114 25.37 -4.37 2.06
CA ARG A 114 26.08 -3.77 3.19
C ARG A 114 25.25 -3.99 4.45
N GLU A 115 25.79 -4.71 5.41
CA GLU A 115 25.11 -4.95 6.68
C GLU A 115 25.26 -3.74 7.60
N VAL A 116 24.21 -3.45 8.37
CA VAL A 116 24.18 -2.41 9.41
C VAL A 116 23.66 -3.06 10.68
N THR A 117 24.43 -2.99 11.76
CA THR A 117 24.04 -3.54 13.06
C THR A 117 22.99 -2.66 13.77
N TRP A 118 22.35 -3.17 14.82
CA TRP A 118 21.45 -2.36 15.64
C TRP A 118 22.19 -1.20 16.32
N ILE A 119 23.41 -1.42 16.80
CA ILE A 119 24.25 -0.34 17.38
C ILE A 119 24.59 0.72 16.32
N GLU A 120 24.98 0.32 15.10
CA GLU A 120 25.27 1.26 14.02
C GLU A 120 24.04 2.07 13.60
N LEU A 121 22.88 1.42 13.49
CA LEU A 121 21.61 2.11 13.20
C LEU A 121 21.25 3.11 14.31
N ARG A 122 21.40 2.71 15.59
CA ARG A 122 21.16 3.61 16.73
C ARG A 122 22.08 4.81 16.71
N GLU A 123 23.35 4.63 16.40
CA GLU A 123 24.30 5.73 16.30
C GLU A 123 23.96 6.67 15.14
N LEU A 124 23.54 6.13 13.99
CA LEU A 124 23.08 6.94 12.87
C LEU A 124 21.83 7.76 13.25
N VAL A 125 20.87 7.15 13.95
CA VAL A 125 19.67 7.85 14.48
C VAL A 125 20.07 8.92 15.49
N ARG A 126 21.00 8.62 16.41
CA ARG A 126 21.52 9.58 17.39
C ARG A 126 22.11 10.81 16.72
N ARG A 127 22.99 10.61 15.74
CA ARG A 127 23.63 11.71 14.98
C ARG A 127 22.59 12.58 14.27
N CYS A 128 21.60 11.96 13.64
CA CYS A 128 20.50 12.68 13.00
C CYS A 128 19.68 13.48 14.04
N ALA A 129 19.28 12.86 15.15
CA ALA A 129 18.46 13.49 16.18
C ALA A 129 19.19 14.65 16.87
N ASP A 130 20.49 14.49 17.15
CA ASP A 130 21.31 15.53 17.77
C ASP A 130 21.45 16.76 16.85
N ALA A 131 21.74 16.53 15.56
CA ALA A 131 21.81 17.59 14.55
C ALA A 131 20.46 18.28 14.30
N MET A 132 19.37 17.52 14.29
CA MET A 132 18.00 18.06 14.20
C MET A 132 17.69 18.94 15.41
N LYS A 133 17.96 18.46 16.63
CA LYS A 133 17.72 19.23 17.86
C LYS A 133 18.58 20.49 17.93
N ALA A 134 19.83 20.43 17.45
CA ALA A 134 20.71 21.60 17.33
C ALA A 134 20.30 22.56 16.20
N SER A 135 19.42 22.13 15.30
CA SER A 135 18.76 22.96 14.28
C SER A 135 17.36 23.42 14.71
N ASP A 136 17.11 23.43 16.02
CA ASP A 136 15.86 23.82 16.65
C ASP A 136 14.62 23.02 16.19
N VAL A 137 14.80 21.76 15.78
CA VAL A 137 13.67 20.85 15.56
C VAL A 137 13.10 20.43 16.91
N SER A 138 11.79 20.61 17.05
CA SER A 138 11.03 20.36 18.26
C SER A 138 9.75 19.56 17.98
N LYS A 139 9.02 19.24 19.05
CA LYS A 139 7.77 18.49 18.97
C LYS A 139 6.76 19.22 18.06
N GLY A 140 6.25 18.51 17.05
CA GLY A 140 5.27 19.04 16.10
C GLY A 140 5.86 19.75 14.87
N ASP A 141 7.16 20.01 14.84
CA ASP A 141 7.82 20.52 13.62
C ASP A 141 7.81 19.46 12.52
N VAL A 142 7.73 19.90 11.25
CA VAL A 142 7.73 18.98 10.10
C VAL A 142 9.13 18.85 9.52
N VAL A 143 9.56 17.60 9.33
CA VAL A 143 10.78 17.21 8.60
C VAL A 143 10.39 16.48 7.32
N CYS A 144 10.78 17.03 6.18
CA CYS A 144 10.53 16.45 4.87
C CYS A 144 11.79 15.78 4.31
N VAL A 145 11.65 14.59 3.75
CA VAL A 145 12.73 13.86 3.06
C VAL A 145 12.35 13.60 1.61
N VAL A 146 13.24 13.92 0.67
CA VAL A 146 13.15 13.50 -0.74
C VAL A 146 14.34 12.59 -1.05
N GLY A 147 14.14 11.28 -1.09
CA GLY A 147 15.26 10.33 -1.11
C GLY A 147 14.92 8.93 -1.62
N GLY A 148 15.90 8.04 -1.51
CA GLY A 148 15.78 6.60 -1.77
C GLY A 148 15.42 5.77 -0.54
N SER A 149 15.26 4.45 -0.72
CA SER A 149 15.08 3.52 0.40
C SER A 149 16.43 3.14 1.02
N THR A 150 16.91 3.98 1.95
CA THR A 150 18.25 3.89 2.54
C THR A 150 18.21 3.83 4.08
N ASP A 151 19.32 3.40 4.68
CA ASP A 151 19.55 3.46 6.13
C ASP A 151 19.49 4.91 6.65
N LEU A 152 20.01 5.88 5.90
CA LEU A 152 19.89 7.30 6.23
C LEU A 152 18.42 7.76 6.24
N SER A 153 17.63 7.40 5.23
CA SER A 153 16.21 7.79 5.19
C SER A 153 15.41 7.19 6.35
N LEU A 154 15.67 5.93 6.71
CA LEU A 154 15.13 5.33 7.93
C LEU A 154 15.59 6.08 9.18
N ALA A 155 16.89 6.41 9.28
CA ALA A 155 17.41 7.11 10.45
C ALA A 155 16.82 8.51 10.62
N LEU A 156 16.56 9.23 9.53
CA LEU A 156 15.88 10.54 9.57
C LEU A 156 14.43 10.42 10.05
N LEU A 157 13.70 9.38 9.64
CA LEU A 157 12.37 9.07 10.19
C LEU A 157 12.45 8.82 11.69
N LEU A 158 13.34 7.93 12.13
CA LEU A 158 13.47 7.55 13.54
C LEU A 158 13.96 8.72 14.40
N ALA A 159 14.86 9.56 13.90
CA ALA A 159 15.31 10.77 14.58
C ALA A 159 14.20 11.82 14.70
N SER A 160 13.40 12.01 13.67
CA SER A 160 12.23 12.90 13.73
C SER A 160 11.24 12.40 14.78
N ALA A 161 10.93 11.10 14.74
CA ALA A 161 10.04 10.44 15.70
C ALA A 161 10.59 10.49 17.15
N SER A 162 11.90 10.34 17.36
CA SER A 162 12.49 10.38 18.70
C SER A 162 12.32 11.77 19.35
N LEU A 163 12.30 12.83 18.55
CA LEU A 163 12.07 14.22 18.99
C LEU A 163 10.58 14.62 19.05
N GLY A 164 9.65 13.74 18.63
CA GLY A 164 8.23 14.06 18.47
C GLY A 164 7.94 15.03 17.31
N ALA A 165 8.87 15.15 16.34
CA ALA A 165 8.64 15.84 15.09
C ALA A 165 7.82 14.96 14.13
N ILE A 166 7.21 15.60 13.15
CA ILE A 166 6.34 14.96 12.15
C ILE A 166 7.14 14.73 10.87
N PHE A 167 7.17 13.49 10.41
CA PHE A 167 7.91 13.09 9.22
C PHE A 167 7.00 13.03 7.98
N SER A 168 7.53 13.42 6.84
CA SER A 168 6.93 13.14 5.52
C SER A 168 8.02 12.82 4.51
N SER A 169 7.82 11.78 3.70
CA SER A 169 8.77 11.37 2.66
C SER A 169 8.20 11.41 1.25
N PHE A 170 9.10 11.61 0.29
CA PHE A 170 8.81 11.60 -1.14
C PHE A 170 9.94 10.88 -1.88
N ALA A 171 9.59 10.14 -2.93
CA ALA A 171 10.57 9.50 -3.78
C ALA A 171 11.31 10.53 -4.65
N THR A 172 12.54 10.23 -5.02
CA THR A 172 13.40 11.07 -5.87
C THR A 172 12.90 11.24 -7.30
N ASP A 173 11.97 10.42 -7.76
CA ASP A 173 11.32 10.55 -9.07
C ASP A 173 10.08 11.47 -9.05
N ALA A 174 9.64 11.93 -7.87
CA ALA A 174 8.48 12.79 -7.73
C ALA A 174 8.64 14.12 -8.51
N GLY A 175 7.65 14.43 -9.34
CA GLY A 175 7.63 15.64 -10.16
C GLY A 175 7.55 16.93 -9.33
N GLU A 176 8.05 18.05 -9.89
CA GLU A 176 8.14 19.35 -9.22
C GLU A 176 6.80 19.80 -8.64
N ARG A 177 5.72 19.70 -9.43
CA ARG A 177 4.37 20.10 -9.01
C ARG A 177 3.85 19.25 -7.85
N VAL A 178 4.13 17.95 -7.88
CA VAL A 178 3.73 17.02 -6.81
C VAL A 178 4.42 17.40 -5.51
N LEU A 179 5.71 17.71 -5.57
CA LEU A 179 6.47 18.16 -4.40
C LEU A 179 5.97 19.51 -3.88
N LEU A 180 5.74 20.49 -4.75
CA LEU A 180 5.16 21.79 -4.38
C LEU A 180 3.81 21.66 -3.67
N ASP A 181 2.88 20.90 -4.26
CA ASP A 181 1.51 20.75 -3.74
C ASP A 181 1.46 19.97 -2.40
N ARG A 182 2.51 19.23 -2.06
CA ARG A 182 2.57 18.41 -0.84
C ARG A 182 3.44 19.06 0.23
N ILE A 183 4.71 19.33 -0.07
CA ILE A 183 5.65 19.98 0.85
C ILE A 183 5.17 21.39 1.20
N GLY A 184 4.56 22.10 0.26
CA GLY A 184 4.01 23.44 0.49
C GLY A 184 2.89 23.49 1.53
N GLN A 185 2.27 22.36 1.90
CA GLN A 185 1.24 22.33 2.94
C GLN A 185 1.81 22.37 4.37
N PHE A 186 3.10 22.08 4.54
CA PHE A 186 3.69 21.78 5.85
C PHE A 186 4.41 22.94 6.53
N ARG A 187 4.94 23.89 5.75
CA ARG A 187 5.94 24.86 6.24
C ARG A 187 7.09 24.13 6.97
N PRO A 188 7.85 23.26 6.28
CA PRO A 188 8.80 22.36 6.93
C PRO A 188 9.98 23.11 7.58
N LYS A 189 10.40 22.65 8.76
CA LYS A 189 11.60 23.15 9.45
C LYS A 189 12.87 22.65 8.76
N LEU A 190 12.85 21.41 8.26
CA LEU A 190 13.94 20.84 7.49
C LEU A 190 13.41 20.20 6.21
N VAL A 191 14.11 20.43 5.11
CA VAL A 191 14.00 19.62 3.89
C VAL A 191 15.35 18.95 3.68
N LEU A 192 15.38 17.62 3.75
CA LEU A 192 16.55 16.83 3.40
C LEU A 192 16.28 16.17 2.06
N SER A 193 17.22 16.27 1.14
CA SER A 193 17.03 15.74 -0.21
C SER A 193 18.30 15.19 -0.79
N ASP A 194 18.16 14.14 -1.58
CA ASP A 194 19.18 13.79 -2.55
C ASP A 194 19.27 14.89 -3.61
N SER A 195 20.48 15.20 -4.05
CA SER A 195 20.73 16.11 -5.18
C SER A 195 20.71 15.36 -6.52
N ALA A 196 21.04 14.06 -6.48
CA ALA A 196 20.96 13.15 -7.59
C ALA A 196 20.71 11.72 -7.10
N TYR A 197 20.12 10.88 -7.94
CA TYR A 197 19.89 9.46 -7.65
C TYR A 197 20.31 8.59 -8.84
N GLN A 198 20.54 7.30 -8.58
CA GLN A 198 20.76 6.30 -9.62
C GLN A 198 19.50 5.48 -9.81
N TYR A 199 19.08 5.33 -11.07
CA TYR A 199 17.98 4.44 -11.41
C TYR A 199 18.19 3.85 -12.80
N ASN A 200 18.04 2.54 -12.90
CA ASN A 200 18.18 1.80 -14.15
C ASN A 200 19.54 2.04 -14.82
N GLY A 201 20.60 2.11 -14.00
CA GLY A 201 21.97 2.33 -14.47
C GLY A 201 22.27 3.75 -14.94
N LYS A 202 21.37 4.71 -14.68
CA LYS A 202 21.52 6.12 -15.07
C LYS A 202 21.51 7.01 -13.84
N ARG A 203 22.38 8.03 -13.84
CA ARG A 203 22.37 9.10 -12.84
C ARG A 203 21.37 10.18 -13.26
N HIS A 204 20.50 10.57 -12.35
CA HIS A 204 19.48 11.59 -12.53
C HIS A 204 19.74 12.74 -11.56
N ASP A 205 20.04 13.94 -12.08
CA ASP A 205 20.19 15.16 -11.27
C ASP A 205 18.82 15.80 -11.01
N ILE A 206 18.53 16.08 -9.75
CA ILE A 206 17.27 16.69 -9.30
C ILE A 206 17.48 17.98 -8.52
N SER A 207 18.72 18.45 -8.38
CA SER A 207 19.11 19.60 -7.56
C SER A 207 18.33 20.87 -7.92
N GLN A 208 18.21 21.19 -9.22
CA GLN A 208 17.47 22.36 -9.69
C GLN A 208 15.99 22.28 -9.33
N ARG A 209 15.38 21.11 -9.53
CA ARG A 209 13.95 20.87 -9.23
C ARG A 209 13.67 21.06 -7.74
N ILE A 210 14.50 20.48 -6.88
CA ILE A 210 14.35 20.61 -5.43
C ILE A 210 14.61 22.04 -4.96
N THR A 211 15.61 22.73 -5.54
CA THR A 211 15.89 24.14 -5.23
C THR A 211 14.68 25.03 -5.54
N LYS A 212 14.02 24.82 -6.68
CA LYS A 212 12.78 25.53 -7.05
C LYS A 212 11.63 25.24 -6.08
N VAL A 213 11.44 23.98 -5.70
CA VAL A 213 10.42 23.59 -4.71
C VAL A 213 10.69 24.32 -3.39
N TYR A 214 11.91 24.21 -2.88
CA TYR A 214 12.29 24.79 -1.59
C TYR A 214 12.18 26.32 -1.58
N SER A 215 12.56 27.01 -2.66
CA SER A 215 12.44 28.47 -2.73
C SER A 215 11.00 28.96 -2.80
N SER A 216 10.10 28.16 -3.39
CA SER A 216 8.70 28.56 -3.65
C SER A 216 7.74 28.31 -2.47
N ILE A 217 8.11 27.47 -1.51
CA ILE A 217 7.25 27.14 -0.36
C ILE A 217 7.42 28.14 0.78
N GLU A 218 6.34 28.38 1.52
CA GLU A 218 6.42 29.07 2.82
C GLU A 218 7.18 28.21 3.82
N LYS A 219 8.00 28.85 4.68
CA LYS A 219 8.86 28.18 5.65
C LYS A 219 8.98 29.00 6.94
N PRO A 220 9.17 28.35 8.10
CA PRO A 220 9.47 29.05 9.34
C PRO A 220 10.89 29.64 9.32
N PRO A 221 11.20 30.64 10.17
CA PRO A 221 12.56 31.12 10.36
C PRO A 221 13.53 30.00 10.75
N GLY A 222 14.74 30.04 10.17
CA GLY A 222 15.78 29.03 10.38
C GLY A 222 15.58 27.72 9.61
N ALA A 223 14.55 27.62 8.75
CA ALA A 223 14.39 26.44 7.90
C ALA A 223 15.62 26.24 7.00
N SER A 224 16.01 24.97 6.81
CA SER A 224 17.23 24.61 6.06
C SER A 224 16.95 23.54 5.00
N LEU A 225 17.68 23.63 3.88
CA LEU A 225 17.76 22.60 2.83
C LEU A 225 19.10 21.87 2.95
N ILE A 226 19.06 20.56 3.17
CA ILE A 226 20.23 19.72 3.44
C ILE A 226 20.36 18.67 2.34
N CYS A 227 21.56 18.56 1.76
CA CYS A 227 21.89 17.52 0.78
C CYS A 227 22.23 16.21 1.49
N THR A 228 21.56 15.13 1.13
CA THR A 228 21.86 13.75 1.59
C THR A 228 22.75 12.98 0.63
N SER A 229 22.95 13.47 -0.60
CA SER A 229 23.90 12.91 -1.56
C SER A 229 25.35 13.31 -1.26
N VAL A 230 26.29 12.58 -1.85
CA VAL A 230 27.74 12.84 -1.71
C VAL A 230 28.12 14.23 -2.23
N GLU A 231 27.63 14.58 -3.42
CA GLU A 231 27.86 15.89 -4.03
C GLU A 231 26.80 16.89 -3.56
N THR A 232 27.25 17.96 -2.90
CA THR A 232 26.38 19.02 -2.38
C THR A 232 26.28 20.16 -3.40
N PRO A 233 25.08 20.47 -3.92
CA PRO A 233 24.88 21.61 -4.81
C PRO A 233 25.11 22.96 -4.12
N ASP A 234 25.37 24.00 -4.91
CA ASP A 234 25.49 25.36 -4.41
C ASP A 234 24.21 25.83 -3.70
N GLY A 235 24.38 26.49 -2.55
CA GLY A 235 23.27 26.98 -1.72
C GLY A 235 22.61 25.91 -0.84
N TRP A 236 23.03 24.64 -0.94
CA TRP A 236 22.60 23.58 -0.04
C TRP A 236 23.61 23.40 1.09
N GLN A 237 23.14 22.93 2.23
CA GLN A 237 24.02 22.49 3.31
C GLN A 237 24.39 21.02 3.11
N SER A 238 25.66 20.65 3.24
CA SER A 238 26.07 19.25 3.19
C SER A 238 25.64 18.48 4.45
N LEU A 239 25.41 17.17 4.32
CA LEU A 239 25.08 16.31 5.47
C LEU A 239 26.14 16.36 6.58
N GLU A 240 27.42 16.44 6.20
CA GLU A 240 28.53 16.58 7.16
C GLU A 240 28.43 17.91 7.94
N THR A 241 28.12 19.02 7.25
CA THR A 241 27.91 20.32 7.92
C THR A 241 26.69 20.28 8.82
N PHE A 242 25.64 19.53 8.44
CA PHE A 242 24.47 19.32 9.28
C PHE A 242 24.84 18.53 10.55
N TYR A 243 25.57 17.42 10.43
CA TYR A 243 26.01 16.64 11.59
C TYR A 243 26.90 17.41 12.57
N ARG A 244 27.76 18.30 12.08
CA ARG A 244 28.62 19.16 12.93
C ARG A 244 27.85 20.12 13.83
N ARG A 245 26.55 20.33 13.60
CA ARG A 245 25.69 21.09 14.52
C ARG A 245 25.41 20.34 15.82
N GLY A 246 25.43 19.00 15.78
CA GLY A 246 25.21 18.18 16.95
C GLY A 246 26.23 18.45 18.05
N THR A 247 25.79 18.35 19.30
CA THR A 247 26.64 18.65 20.47
C THR A 247 27.08 17.40 21.23
N GLY A 248 26.93 16.21 20.62
CA GLY A 248 27.23 14.92 21.24
C GLY A 248 26.12 14.44 22.18
N ARG A 249 24.85 14.85 21.96
CA ARG A 249 23.75 14.44 22.83
C ARG A 249 23.49 12.93 22.71
N PRO A 250 23.16 12.25 23.82
CA PRO A 250 22.72 10.86 23.78
C PRO A 250 21.37 10.74 23.06
N LEU A 251 21.11 9.57 22.50
CA LEU A 251 19.81 9.29 21.90
C LEU A 251 18.77 9.22 23.02
N SER A 252 17.73 10.03 22.91
CA SER A 252 16.61 10.07 23.84
C SER A 252 15.31 10.02 23.06
N PHE A 253 14.26 9.55 23.73
CA PHE A 253 12.95 9.33 23.12
C PHE A 253 11.90 10.12 23.89
N GLU A 254 11.34 11.14 23.25
CA GLU A 254 10.23 11.91 23.80
C GLU A 254 9.05 10.97 24.07
N GLN A 255 8.57 10.93 25.31
CA GLN A 255 7.49 10.05 25.75
C GLN A 255 6.15 10.73 25.48
N LEU A 256 5.48 10.31 24.41
CA LEU A 256 4.37 11.01 23.79
C LEU A 256 3.05 10.27 24.00
N PRO A 257 1.91 10.98 24.04
CA PRO A 257 0.61 10.30 24.00
C PRO A 257 0.47 9.50 22.70
N PRO A 258 -0.28 8.39 22.68
CA PRO A 258 -0.44 7.55 21.49
C PRO A 258 -0.93 8.30 20.27
N SER A 259 -1.76 9.33 20.46
CA SER A 259 -2.36 10.17 19.41
C SER A 259 -1.43 11.25 18.86
N HIS A 260 -0.21 11.39 19.37
CA HIS A 260 0.75 12.37 18.86
C HIS A 260 1.05 12.11 17.38
N PRO A 261 0.96 13.12 16.48
CA PRO A 261 1.29 12.97 15.07
C PRO A 261 2.74 12.51 14.84
N LEU A 262 2.92 11.54 13.94
CA LEU A 262 4.19 10.92 13.60
C LEU A 262 4.55 11.12 12.13
N LEU A 263 3.63 10.74 11.25
CA LEU A 263 3.88 10.55 9.82
C LEU A 263 2.73 11.15 9.02
N VAL A 264 3.03 11.87 7.95
CA VAL A 264 2.02 12.29 6.97
C VAL A 264 2.25 11.60 5.64
N GLY A 265 1.31 10.75 5.24
CA GLY A 265 1.27 10.12 3.91
C GLY A 265 0.25 10.82 3.01
N PHE A 266 0.55 10.99 1.72
CA PHE A 266 -0.39 11.63 0.79
C PHE A 266 -1.15 10.61 -0.05
N SER A 267 -2.48 10.77 -0.14
CA SER A 267 -3.30 10.07 -1.12
C SER A 267 -3.70 10.97 -2.30
N SER A 268 -3.86 10.36 -3.47
CA SER A 268 -4.39 11.01 -4.67
C SER A 268 -5.89 11.24 -4.49
N GLY A 269 -6.30 12.44 -4.08
CA GLY A 269 -7.71 12.82 -4.08
C GLY A 269 -8.23 13.02 -5.51
N THR A 270 -9.47 12.59 -5.79
CA THR A 270 -10.09 12.64 -7.13
C THR A 270 -10.51 14.05 -7.55
N THR A 271 -10.65 15.01 -6.63
CA THR A 271 -11.27 16.33 -6.94
C THR A 271 -10.66 17.55 -6.22
N GLY A 272 -9.50 17.41 -5.55
CA GLY A 272 -8.94 18.51 -4.72
C GLY A 272 -7.43 18.46 -4.46
N THR A 273 -6.95 19.34 -3.56
CA THR A 273 -5.57 19.34 -3.03
C THR A 273 -5.25 17.97 -2.40
N PRO A 274 -4.04 17.41 -2.60
CA PRO A 274 -3.67 16.10 -2.05
C PRO A 274 -4.01 15.98 -0.56
N LYS A 275 -4.63 14.87 -0.15
CA LYS A 275 -5.03 14.65 1.24
C LYS A 275 -3.80 14.16 2.01
N GLY A 276 -3.25 15.01 2.89
CA GLY A 276 -2.23 14.58 3.84
C GLY A 276 -2.89 13.80 4.98
N ILE A 277 -2.66 12.50 5.07
CA ILE A 277 -3.22 11.60 6.08
C ILE A 277 -2.23 11.53 7.23
N VAL A 278 -2.67 11.92 8.44
CA VAL A 278 -1.80 12.03 9.61
C VAL A 278 -1.91 10.77 10.47
N HIS A 279 -0.83 10.00 10.57
CA HIS A 279 -0.72 8.84 11.44
C HIS A 279 -0.05 9.20 12.76
N CYS A 280 -0.37 8.46 13.82
CA CYS A 280 0.17 8.68 15.16
C CYS A 280 1.18 7.62 15.61
N HIS A 281 1.95 7.98 16.65
CA HIS A 281 2.92 7.12 17.29
C HIS A 281 2.33 5.78 17.75
N GLY A 282 1.29 5.82 18.59
CA GLY A 282 0.75 4.61 19.22
C GLY A 282 0.04 3.70 18.23
N GLY A 283 -0.76 4.27 17.32
CA GLY A 283 -1.46 3.51 16.30
C GLY A 283 -0.51 2.72 15.39
N LEU A 284 0.54 3.36 14.87
CA LEU A 284 1.51 2.67 14.02
C LEU A 284 2.36 1.66 14.80
N THR A 285 2.70 1.94 16.07
CA THR A 285 3.44 0.99 16.91
C THR A 285 2.64 -0.29 17.15
N ILE A 286 1.41 -0.18 17.69
CA ILE A 286 0.65 -1.36 18.09
C ILE A 286 0.19 -2.17 16.86
N ASN A 287 -0.25 -1.50 15.78
CA ASN A 287 -0.69 -2.19 14.58
C ASN A 287 0.49 -2.81 13.82
N GLY A 288 1.62 -2.11 13.73
CA GLY A 288 2.84 -2.61 13.11
C GLY A 288 3.35 -3.89 13.79
N MET A 289 3.37 -3.92 15.14
CA MET A 289 3.74 -5.13 15.87
C MET A 289 2.69 -6.24 15.70
N LYS A 290 1.38 -5.93 15.75
CA LYS A 290 0.32 -6.92 15.54
C LYS A 290 0.46 -7.62 14.19
N GLU A 291 0.57 -6.87 13.10
CA GLU A 291 0.67 -7.43 11.74
C GLU A 291 1.96 -8.23 11.57
N ASN A 292 3.11 -7.68 11.97
CA ASN A 292 4.38 -8.36 11.76
C ASN A 292 4.58 -9.56 12.69
N PHE A 293 4.24 -9.44 13.97
CA PHE A 293 4.44 -10.51 14.93
C PHE A 293 3.39 -11.61 14.78
N LEU A 294 2.10 -11.27 14.71
CA LEU A 294 1.02 -12.26 14.67
C LEU A 294 0.77 -12.76 13.24
N HIS A 295 0.37 -11.88 12.32
CA HIS A 295 -0.03 -12.30 10.96
C HIS A 295 1.13 -12.85 10.13
N ARG A 296 2.29 -12.17 10.17
CA ARG A 296 3.48 -12.57 9.40
C ARG A 296 4.40 -13.52 10.19
N ASN A 297 4.09 -13.82 11.44
CA ASN A 297 4.89 -14.70 12.30
C ASN A 297 6.39 -14.30 12.36
N PHE A 298 6.69 -12.99 12.37
CA PHE A 298 8.06 -12.49 12.55
C PHE A 298 8.46 -12.54 14.04
N SER A 299 8.60 -13.76 14.54
CA SER A 299 8.84 -14.10 15.94
C SER A 299 10.26 -14.64 16.21
N SER A 300 11.10 -14.73 15.17
CA SER A 300 12.46 -15.29 15.24
C SER A 300 13.52 -14.25 14.87
N PRO A 301 14.71 -14.25 15.52
CA PRO A 301 15.82 -13.37 15.13
C PRO A 301 16.43 -13.70 13.77
N LYS A 302 16.00 -14.80 13.11
CA LYS A 302 16.49 -15.22 11.79
C LYS A 302 15.65 -14.66 10.63
N GLU A 303 14.56 -13.97 10.91
CA GLU A 303 13.71 -13.43 9.86
C GLU A 303 14.38 -12.27 9.15
N VAL A 304 14.35 -12.31 7.82
CA VAL A 304 14.87 -11.27 6.93
C VAL A 304 13.75 -10.89 5.97
N TYR A 305 13.26 -9.65 6.08
CA TYR A 305 12.14 -9.18 5.30
C TYR A 305 12.58 -8.12 4.29
N TYR A 306 12.16 -8.31 3.04
CA TYR A 306 12.23 -7.31 2.00
C TYR A 306 10.85 -7.10 1.39
N HIS A 307 10.45 -5.85 1.22
CA HIS A 307 9.33 -5.48 0.37
C HIS A 307 9.81 -4.48 -0.69
N TYR A 308 9.62 -4.80 -1.97
CA TYR A 308 9.86 -3.86 -3.05
C TYR A 308 8.88 -2.70 -2.97
N SER A 309 9.31 -1.63 -2.31
CA SER A 309 8.57 -0.38 -2.14
C SER A 309 9.52 0.78 -1.90
N GLY A 310 9.32 1.88 -2.61
CA GLY A 310 10.09 3.11 -2.43
C GLY A 310 9.56 3.96 -1.27
N ILE A 311 10.42 4.84 -0.75
CA ILE A 311 10.13 5.73 0.41
C ILE A 311 8.88 6.62 0.23
N GLY A 312 8.46 6.87 -1.02
CA GLY A 312 7.27 7.67 -1.35
C GLY A 312 5.94 6.92 -1.18
N TRP A 313 5.98 5.63 -0.87
CA TRP A 313 4.81 4.77 -0.70
C TRP A 313 4.62 4.38 0.76
N ILE A 314 3.37 4.36 1.22
CA ILE A 314 3.06 3.91 2.59
C ILE A 314 3.49 2.47 2.86
N LEU A 315 3.61 1.66 1.80
CA LEU A 315 4.04 0.27 1.89
C LEU A 315 5.49 0.16 2.38
N TRP A 316 6.34 1.17 2.15
CA TRP A 316 7.64 1.29 2.79
C TRP A 316 7.49 1.43 4.30
N ASN A 317 6.59 2.29 4.79
CA ASN A 317 6.32 2.44 6.22
C ASN A 317 5.73 1.17 6.85
N ILE A 318 4.84 0.45 6.14
CA ILE A 318 4.30 -0.85 6.58
C ILE A 318 5.43 -1.90 6.67
N MET A 319 6.36 -1.91 5.71
CA MET A 319 7.53 -2.78 5.74
C MET A 319 8.42 -2.49 6.94
N LEU A 320 8.69 -1.21 7.21
CA LEU A 320 9.53 -0.78 8.33
C LEU A 320 9.04 -1.30 9.68
N GLY A 321 7.72 -1.46 9.86
CA GLY A 321 7.14 -1.98 11.10
C GLY A 321 7.69 -3.34 11.57
N ALA A 322 8.30 -4.14 10.69
CA ALA A 322 8.95 -5.40 11.08
C ALA A 322 10.17 -5.21 12.01
N LEU A 323 10.80 -4.03 12.00
CA LEU A 323 11.90 -3.72 12.94
C LEU A 323 11.44 -3.79 14.40
N MET A 324 10.15 -3.51 14.68
CA MET A 324 9.58 -3.60 16.02
C MET A 324 9.60 -5.01 16.60
N THR A 325 9.68 -6.04 15.74
CA THR A 325 9.79 -7.44 16.16
C THR A 325 11.25 -7.94 16.15
N GLY A 326 12.21 -7.04 15.90
CA GLY A 326 13.63 -7.37 15.81
C GLY A 326 14.04 -8.07 14.50
N THR A 327 13.16 -8.06 13.49
CA THR A 327 13.39 -8.60 12.14
C THR A 327 14.46 -7.79 11.41
N THR A 328 15.36 -8.46 10.69
CA THR A 328 16.32 -7.77 9.81
C THR A 328 15.62 -7.31 8.53
N LEU A 329 15.79 -6.05 8.14
CA LEU A 329 15.22 -5.53 6.89
C LEU A 329 16.26 -5.48 5.77
N VAL A 330 15.83 -5.81 4.55
CA VAL A 330 16.57 -5.42 3.35
C VAL A 330 16.06 -4.07 2.89
N LEU A 331 16.94 -3.10 2.69
CA LEU A 331 16.62 -1.83 2.05
C LEU A 331 17.30 -1.80 0.70
N TYR A 332 16.51 -1.70 -0.38
CA TYR A 332 17.02 -1.69 -1.75
C TYR A 332 16.78 -0.33 -2.40
N ASP A 333 17.84 0.26 -2.91
CA ASP A 333 17.80 1.54 -3.62
C ASP A 333 18.19 1.39 -5.09
N GLY A 334 17.20 1.53 -5.99
CA GLY A 334 17.38 1.44 -7.43
C GLY A 334 16.23 0.75 -8.17
N SER A 335 16.48 0.44 -9.44
CA SER A 335 15.56 -0.26 -10.34
C SER A 335 15.65 -1.77 -10.14
N PRO A 336 14.52 -2.46 -9.84
CA PRO A 336 14.55 -3.91 -9.63
C PRO A 336 14.74 -4.70 -10.94
N PHE A 337 14.93 -4.00 -12.07
CA PHE A 337 15.17 -4.57 -13.39
C PHE A 337 16.60 -4.31 -13.90
N TYR A 338 17.45 -3.65 -13.11
CA TYR A 338 18.83 -3.33 -13.50
C TYR A 338 19.86 -4.13 -12.70
N PRO A 339 20.91 -4.66 -13.36
CA PRO A 339 21.11 -4.77 -14.81
C PRO A 339 20.17 -5.81 -15.45
N SER A 340 19.53 -6.65 -14.63
CA SER A 340 18.42 -7.52 -15.01
C SER A 340 17.57 -7.85 -13.77
N PRO A 341 16.29 -8.25 -13.94
CA PRO A 341 15.48 -8.69 -12.81
C PRO A 341 16.07 -9.88 -12.05
N GLN A 342 16.74 -10.82 -12.75
CA GLN A 342 17.38 -11.98 -12.13
C GLN A 342 18.51 -11.56 -11.21
N ARG A 343 19.36 -10.61 -11.63
CA ARG A 343 20.48 -10.11 -10.83
C ARG A 343 20.00 -9.38 -9.57
N CYS A 344 18.89 -8.64 -9.66
CA CYS A 344 18.27 -8.02 -8.50
C CYS A 344 17.74 -9.08 -7.51
N LEU A 345 17.00 -10.09 -7.99
CA LEU A 345 16.48 -11.16 -7.14
C LEU A 345 17.60 -11.99 -6.51
N GLU A 346 18.66 -12.30 -7.27
CA GLU A 346 19.87 -12.94 -6.76
C GLU A 346 20.43 -12.19 -5.55
N ALA A 347 20.62 -10.87 -5.67
CA ALA A 347 21.15 -10.04 -4.59
C ALA A 347 20.23 -10.02 -3.36
N VAL A 348 18.93 -9.83 -3.57
CA VAL A 348 17.93 -9.80 -2.49
C VAL A 348 17.86 -11.14 -1.76
N PHE A 349 17.86 -12.27 -2.47
CA PHE A 349 17.79 -13.58 -1.83
C PHE A 349 19.14 -14.03 -1.24
N ALA A 350 20.27 -13.62 -1.82
CA ALA A 350 21.60 -13.82 -1.23
C ALA A 350 21.73 -13.11 0.13
N ALA A 351 20.96 -12.04 0.37
CA ALA A 351 20.88 -11.39 1.68
C ALA A 351 20.20 -12.26 2.77
N GLY A 352 19.62 -13.41 2.40
CA GLY A 352 18.97 -14.35 3.31
C GLY A 352 17.47 -14.13 3.48
N THR A 353 16.83 -13.38 2.57
CA THR A 353 15.41 -13.01 2.60
C THR A 353 14.50 -14.23 2.83
N THR A 354 13.74 -14.21 3.95
CA THR A 354 12.75 -15.22 4.33
C THR A 354 11.32 -14.81 3.98
N ALA A 355 11.08 -13.50 3.82
CA ALA A 355 9.82 -12.93 3.35
C ALA A 355 10.09 -11.90 2.25
N PHE A 356 9.46 -12.10 1.08
CA PHE A 356 9.64 -11.23 -0.09
C PHE A 356 8.31 -10.59 -0.49
N GLY A 357 8.22 -9.27 -0.50
CA GLY A 357 7.01 -8.54 -0.87
C GLY A 357 7.17 -7.75 -2.16
N ALA A 358 6.14 -7.73 -2.99
CA ALA A 358 6.03 -6.80 -4.12
C ALA A 358 4.59 -6.61 -4.57
N GLY A 359 4.33 -5.61 -5.42
CA GLY A 359 3.02 -5.43 -6.05
C GLY A 359 2.77 -6.38 -7.23
N PRO A 360 1.51 -6.71 -7.54
CA PRO A 360 1.12 -7.52 -8.72
C PRO A 360 1.80 -7.09 -10.02
N ARG A 361 1.97 -5.78 -10.26
CA ARG A 361 2.64 -5.29 -11.47
C ARG A 361 4.08 -5.78 -11.58
N TYR A 362 4.84 -5.78 -10.48
CA TYR A 362 6.22 -6.27 -10.47
C TYR A 362 6.26 -7.76 -10.83
N PHE A 363 5.38 -8.56 -10.23
CA PHE A 363 5.25 -9.98 -10.56
C PHE A 363 4.87 -10.20 -12.03
N SER A 364 4.01 -9.38 -12.63
CA SER A 364 3.66 -9.47 -14.05
C SER A 364 4.87 -9.22 -14.95
N GLU A 365 5.71 -8.23 -14.62
CA GLU A 365 6.92 -7.95 -15.40
C GLU A 365 7.96 -9.07 -15.25
N LEU A 366 8.09 -9.66 -14.06
CA LEU A 366 8.92 -10.87 -13.87
C LEU A 366 8.42 -12.05 -14.69
N GLN A 367 7.10 -12.27 -14.72
CA GLN A 367 6.47 -13.32 -15.52
C GLN A 367 6.72 -13.12 -17.01
N LYS A 368 6.52 -11.90 -17.53
CA LYS A 368 6.82 -11.56 -18.94
C LYS A 368 8.29 -11.76 -19.28
N ALA A 369 9.19 -11.46 -18.35
CA ALA A 369 10.62 -11.69 -18.48
C ALA A 369 11.04 -13.16 -18.28
N ASN A 370 10.08 -14.09 -18.13
CA ASN A 370 10.30 -15.53 -17.90
C ASN A 370 11.26 -15.81 -16.73
N VAL A 371 11.16 -15.01 -15.66
CA VAL A 371 12.02 -15.16 -14.48
C VAL A 371 11.64 -16.41 -13.69
N ASN A 372 12.64 -17.24 -13.38
CA ASN A 372 12.53 -18.35 -12.43
C ASN A 372 13.40 -18.04 -11.20
N ALA A 373 12.77 -17.72 -10.07
CA ALA A 373 13.45 -17.35 -8.83
C ALA A 373 13.82 -18.56 -7.94
N ARG A 374 13.27 -19.76 -8.23
CA ARG A 374 13.48 -20.98 -7.42
C ARG A 374 14.93 -21.27 -7.02
N PRO A 375 15.95 -21.03 -7.87
CA PRO A 375 17.35 -21.28 -7.49
C PRO A 375 17.82 -20.44 -6.29
N TYR A 376 17.17 -19.32 -6.01
CA TYR A 376 17.57 -18.35 -4.99
C TYR A 376 16.66 -18.37 -3.75
N THR A 377 15.46 -18.94 -3.83
CA THR A 377 14.42 -18.87 -2.78
C THR A 377 14.54 -19.95 -1.69
N LYS A 378 15.74 -20.50 -1.43
CA LYS A 378 15.92 -21.62 -0.49
C LYS A 378 15.38 -21.32 0.93
N ASN A 379 15.50 -20.07 1.38
CA ASN A 379 15.06 -19.64 2.71
C ASN A 379 13.67 -18.97 2.70
N LEU A 380 13.05 -18.82 1.53
CA LEU A 380 11.80 -18.09 1.36
C LEU A 380 10.64 -18.88 1.96
N LYS A 381 9.97 -18.28 2.95
CA LYS A 381 8.78 -18.82 3.60
C LYS A 381 7.52 -18.18 3.07
N MET A 382 7.58 -16.87 2.78
CA MET A 382 6.42 -16.06 2.42
C MET A 382 6.67 -15.15 1.23
N VAL A 383 5.70 -15.07 0.34
CA VAL A 383 5.59 -13.99 -0.64
C VAL A 383 4.43 -13.10 -0.27
N LEU A 384 4.68 -11.81 -0.15
CA LEU A 384 3.68 -10.82 0.19
C LEU A 384 3.26 -10.04 -1.06
N SER A 385 1.97 -9.72 -1.16
CA SER A 385 1.43 -8.96 -2.29
C SER A 385 0.42 -7.90 -1.85
N SER A 386 0.60 -6.67 -2.33
CA SER A 386 -0.33 -5.56 -2.06
C SER A 386 -0.25 -4.46 -3.13
N GLY A 387 -1.15 -3.48 -3.04
CA GLY A 387 -1.23 -2.32 -3.95
C GLY A 387 -2.09 -2.53 -5.19
N ALA A 388 -2.38 -3.79 -5.55
CA ALA A 388 -3.36 -4.16 -6.57
C ALA A 388 -3.89 -5.58 -6.30
N ILE A 389 -4.86 -6.02 -7.10
CA ILE A 389 -5.40 -7.38 -7.02
C ILE A 389 -4.36 -8.38 -7.54
N LEU A 390 -3.99 -9.35 -6.71
CA LEU A 390 -3.21 -10.51 -7.12
C LEU A 390 -4.17 -11.52 -7.77
N THR A 391 -4.04 -11.75 -9.07
CA THR A 391 -4.96 -12.62 -9.80
C THR A 391 -4.65 -14.10 -9.55
N GLU A 392 -5.63 -14.96 -9.83
CA GLU A 392 -5.49 -16.41 -9.69
C GLU A 392 -4.32 -16.96 -10.53
N SER A 393 -4.22 -16.51 -11.79
CA SER A 393 -3.15 -16.88 -12.74
C SER A 393 -1.78 -16.46 -12.23
N GLN A 394 -1.67 -15.23 -11.71
CA GLN A 394 -0.44 -14.71 -11.14
C GLN A 394 -0.04 -15.42 -9.85
N SER A 395 -1.01 -15.74 -8.98
CA SER A 395 -0.77 -16.52 -7.77
C SER A 395 -0.22 -17.91 -8.09
N LYS A 396 -0.79 -18.60 -9.09
CA LYS A 396 -0.27 -19.88 -9.59
C LYS A 396 1.15 -19.75 -10.14
N TRP A 397 1.41 -18.68 -10.92
CA TRP A 397 2.75 -18.40 -11.43
C TRP A 397 3.77 -18.16 -10.31
N ILE A 398 3.42 -17.41 -9.26
CA ILE A 398 4.30 -17.21 -8.08
C ILE A 398 4.65 -18.56 -7.45
N SER A 399 3.66 -19.44 -7.23
CA SER A 399 3.94 -20.77 -6.68
C SER A 399 4.89 -21.57 -7.56
N ALA A 400 4.77 -21.49 -8.88
CA ALA A 400 5.68 -22.16 -9.81
C ALA A 400 7.09 -21.54 -9.80
N ALA A 401 7.20 -20.21 -9.88
CA ALA A 401 8.45 -19.47 -10.06
C ALA A 401 9.25 -19.24 -8.78
N PHE A 402 8.62 -19.30 -7.60
CA PHE A 402 9.27 -19.07 -6.29
C PHE A 402 9.30 -20.33 -5.39
N GLY A 403 8.74 -21.46 -5.84
CA GLY A 403 8.78 -22.72 -5.08
C GLY A 403 7.69 -22.86 -4.03
N SER A 404 6.49 -22.36 -4.31
CA SER A 404 5.27 -22.49 -3.50
C SER A 404 5.40 -21.97 -2.04
N PRO A 405 5.92 -20.76 -1.82
CA PRO A 405 5.89 -20.13 -0.50
C PRO A 405 4.46 -19.80 -0.07
N CYS A 406 4.24 -19.55 1.21
CA CYS A 406 2.97 -19.00 1.69
C CYS A 406 2.73 -17.63 1.06
N GLN A 407 1.62 -17.47 0.32
CA GLN A 407 1.29 -16.21 -0.31
C GLN A 407 0.37 -15.40 0.61
N ILE A 408 0.82 -14.23 1.06
CA ILE A 408 0.01 -13.31 1.86
C ILE A 408 -0.34 -12.11 0.98
N SER A 409 -1.53 -12.14 0.39
CA SER A 409 -2.11 -10.95 -0.23
C SER A 409 -2.88 -10.17 0.83
N PHE A 410 -2.55 -8.90 0.99
CA PHE A 410 -3.14 -8.04 2.02
C PHE A 410 -3.66 -6.73 1.43
N SER A 411 -4.73 -6.22 2.03
CA SER A 411 -5.39 -4.99 1.61
C SER A 411 -5.63 -4.03 2.77
N GLY A 412 -5.47 -2.76 2.44
CA GLY A 412 -5.54 -1.61 3.30
C GLY A 412 -5.02 -0.43 2.50
N GLY A 413 -4.14 0.38 3.07
CA GLY A 413 -3.53 1.45 2.28
C GLY A 413 -3.00 2.61 3.09
N THR A 414 -2.84 3.74 2.39
CA THR A 414 -2.33 4.98 2.97
C THR A 414 -3.19 5.48 4.10
N GLU A 415 -4.48 5.14 4.11
CA GLU A 415 -5.43 5.55 5.13
C GLU A 415 -5.06 5.07 6.52
N LEU A 416 -4.61 3.83 6.68
CA LEU A 416 -4.34 3.25 8.00
C LEU A 416 -2.87 2.86 8.19
N CYS A 417 -2.04 2.94 7.14
CA CYS A 417 -0.66 2.45 7.17
C CYS A 417 -0.61 1.02 7.76
N GLY A 418 -1.46 0.16 7.22
CA GLY A 418 -1.76 -1.18 7.70
C GLY A 418 -2.88 -1.81 6.88
N ASN A 419 -3.44 -2.92 7.39
CA ASN A 419 -4.30 -3.81 6.62
C ASN A 419 -5.66 -4.07 7.30
N PHE A 420 -6.73 -4.03 6.51
CA PHE A 420 -8.05 -4.55 6.88
C PHE A 420 -8.17 -6.05 6.63
N ILE A 421 -7.51 -6.53 5.57
CA ILE A 421 -7.47 -7.93 5.15
C ILE A 421 -6.00 -8.35 5.11
N ASP A 422 -5.68 -9.50 5.70
CA ASP A 422 -4.31 -10.00 5.83
C ASP A 422 -4.25 -11.52 5.58
N GLY A 423 -3.10 -12.13 5.83
CA GLY A 423 -2.87 -13.56 5.79
C GLY A 423 -2.51 -14.14 7.15
N ALA A 424 -2.31 -15.46 7.17
CA ALA A 424 -1.71 -16.16 8.30
C ALA A 424 -0.94 -17.38 7.77
N LEU A 425 0.29 -17.57 8.28
CA LEU A 425 1.16 -18.68 7.84
C LEU A 425 0.60 -20.07 8.18
N ASN A 426 -0.24 -20.18 9.20
CA ASN A 426 -0.87 -21.43 9.64
C ASN A 426 -2.21 -21.73 8.95
N LEU A 427 -2.59 -20.99 7.89
CA LEU A 427 -3.82 -21.20 7.13
C LEU A 427 -3.55 -21.51 5.65
N PRO A 428 -4.43 -22.30 4.98
CA PRO A 428 -4.31 -22.52 3.54
C PRO A 428 -4.51 -21.22 2.76
N VAL A 429 -3.77 -21.10 1.65
CA VAL A 429 -3.95 -19.99 0.71
C VAL A 429 -4.53 -20.50 -0.59
N TYR A 430 -5.56 -19.81 -1.06
CA TYR A 430 -6.25 -20.09 -2.31
C TYR A 430 -5.85 -19.05 -3.35
N ALA A 431 -5.66 -19.48 -4.59
CA ALA A 431 -5.22 -18.63 -5.68
C ALA A 431 -6.18 -17.44 -5.88
N GLY A 432 -5.65 -16.21 -5.84
CA GLY A 432 -6.43 -14.99 -6.05
C GLY A 432 -7.32 -14.57 -4.87
N GLU A 433 -7.23 -15.25 -3.72
CA GLU A 433 -8.01 -14.92 -2.52
C GLU A 433 -7.10 -14.42 -1.38
N MET A 434 -7.63 -13.52 -0.56
CA MET A 434 -6.98 -13.03 0.66
C MET A 434 -7.50 -13.80 1.88
N THR A 435 -6.60 -14.32 2.70
CA THR A 435 -6.93 -15.41 3.63
C THR A 435 -7.88 -15.00 4.75
N VAL A 436 -7.66 -13.86 5.41
CA VAL A 436 -8.38 -13.51 6.64
C VAL A 436 -8.67 -12.02 6.81
N LYS A 437 -9.76 -11.70 7.51
CA LYS A 437 -9.96 -10.37 8.11
C LYS A 437 -8.89 -10.14 9.17
N ALA A 438 -8.23 -8.98 9.17
CA ALA A 438 -7.16 -8.69 10.13
C ALA A 438 -7.69 -8.65 11.58
N LEU A 439 -6.90 -9.11 12.55
CA LEU A 439 -7.31 -9.08 13.97
C LEU A 439 -7.53 -7.64 14.46
N GLY A 440 -8.57 -7.46 15.28
CA GLY A 440 -8.99 -6.16 15.81
C GLY A 440 -9.71 -5.26 14.80
N MET A 441 -9.98 -5.76 13.58
CA MET A 441 -10.71 -5.03 12.52
C MET A 441 -12.08 -5.67 12.29
N ASP A 442 -13.16 -4.95 12.61
CA ASP A 442 -14.55 -5.42 12.44
C ASP A 442 -15.02 -5.22 10.98
N ILE A 443 -14.40 -6.00 10.08
CA ILE A 443 -14.68 -5.95 8.64
C ILE A 443 -15.99 -6.62 8.31
N ASP A 444 -16.79 -5.95 7.49
CA ASP A 444 -18.04 -6.46 6.93
C ASP A 444 -18.17 -6.08 5.44
N ILE A 445 -19.21 -6.60 4.78
CA ILE A 445 -19.51 -6.32 3.37
C ILE A 445 -20.94 -5.79 3.29
N PHE A 446 -21.11 -4.52 2.90
CA PHE A 446 -22.42 -3.88 2.85
C PHE A 446 -22.96 -3.74 1.43
N ASP A 447 -24.28 -3.88 1.26
CA ASP A 447 -24.98 -3.50 0.04
C ASP A 447 -25.04 -1.97 -0.13
N ALA A 448 -25.79 -1.49 -1.14
CA ALA A 448 -25.93 -0.05 -1.38
C ALA A 448 -26.77 0.65 -0.29
N GLU A 449 -27.65 -0.10 0.38
CA GLU A 449 -28.56 0.34 1.42
C GLU A 449 -27.90 0.33 2.81
N GLY A 450 -26.69 -0.22 2.95
CA GLY A 450 -25.93 -0.27 4.19
C GLY A 450 -26.23 -1.49 5.07
N HIS A 451 -26.75 -2.57 4.49
CA HIS A 451 -26.97 -3.83 5.19
C HIS A 451 -25.88 -4.86 4.88
N PRO A 452 -25.47 -5.70 5.85
CA PRO A 452 -24.55 -6.80 5.59
C PRO A 452 -25.08 -7.78 4.54
N VAL A 453 -24.26 -8.12 3.55
CA VAL A 453 -24.59 -9.11 2.51
C VAL A 453 -24.21 -10.53 2.96
N LYS A 454 -24.79 -11.54 2.32
CA LYS A 454 -24.47 -12.94 2.63
C LYS A 454 -23.12 -13.35 2.02
N PRO A 455 -22.43 -14.36 2.57
CA PRO A 455 -21.28 -14.95 1.89
C PRO A 455 -21.62 -15.37 0.47
N GLY A 456 -20.75 -15.03 -0.49
CA GLY A 456 -20.98 -15.20 -1.93
C GLY A 456 -21.56 -13.97 -2.63
N GLU A 457 -22.12 -13.00 -1.89
CA GLU A 457 -22.59 -11.73 -2.43
C GLU A 457 -21.49 -10.65 -2.33
N SER A 458 -21.51 -9.71 -3.27
CA SER A 458 -20.52 -8.65 -3.38
C SER A 458 -21.06 -7.33 -2.81
N GLY A 459 -20.19 -6.54 -2.20
CA GLY A 459 -20.58 -5.27 -1.60
C GLY A 459 -19.37 -4.39 -1.23
N GLU A 460 -19.63 -3.31 -0.52
CA GLU A 460 -18.63 -2.36 -0.03
C GLU A 460 -17.84 -2.96 1.15
N LEU A 461 -16.51 -2.91 1.09
CA LEU A 461 -15.66 -3.18 2.25
C LEU A 461 -15.88 -2.08 3.28
N VAL A 462 -16.41 -2.48 4.44
CA VAL A 462 -16.62 -1.58 5.58
C VAL A 462 -15.91 -2.06 6.84
N CYS A 463 -15.61 -1.13 7.75
CA CYS A 463 -15.16 -1.43 9.11
C CYS A 463 -16.11 -0.75 10.11
N LYS A 464 -16.74 -1.53 10.98
CA LYS A 464 -17.81 -1.05 11.87
C LYS A 464 -17.32 -0.50 13.21
N LYS A 465 -16.13 -0.93 13.65
CA LYS A 465 -15.57 -0.58 14.95
C LYS A 465 -14.25 0.20 14.83
N PRO A 466 -13.97 1.10 15.79
CA PRO A 466 -12.74 1.86 15.80
C PRO A 466 -11.51 0.96 15.94
N PHE A 467 -10.37 1.42 15.42
CA PHE A 467 -9.10 0.70 15.47
C PHE A 467 -7.93 1.67 15.72
N PRO A 468 -6.81 1.23 16.33
CA PRO A 468 -5.77 2.14 16.85
C PRO A 468 -5.07 3.02 15.81
N ASN A 469 -4.92 2.52 14.58
CA ASN A 469 -4.21 3.20 13.50
C ASN A 469 -5.15 3.94 12.52
N MET A 470 -6.37 4.26 12.94
CA MET A 470 -7.14 5.31 12.27
C MET A 470 -6.31 6.61 12.19
N PRO A 471 -6.37 7.36 11.08
CA PRO A 471 -5.77 8.69 11.02
C PRO A 471 -6.19 9.55 12.19
N CYS A 472 -5.23 10.29 12.75
CA CYS A 472 -5.52 11.30 13.77
C CYS A 472 -6.43 12.37 13.18
N SER A 473 -6.11 12.79 11.96
CA SER A 473 -6.81 13.76 11.16
C SER A 473 -6.31 13.68 9.71
N PHE A 474 -6.95 14.45 8.83
CA PHE A 474 -6.25 14.96 7.65
C PHE A 474 -5.51 16.25 8.01
N TRP A 475 -4.41 16.50 7.30
CA TRP A 475 -3.63 17.73 7.42
C TRP A 475 -4.47 18.91 6.95
N ASN A 476 -4.43 20.02 7.71
CA ASN A 476 -5.24 21.22 7.46
C ASN A 476 -6.74 20.92 7.29
N ASP A 477 -7.29 20.02 8.11
CA ASP A 477 -8.71 19.65 8.11
C ASP A 477 -9.37 19.97 9.47
N PRO A 478 -9.64 21.25 9.76
CA PRO A 478 -10.24 21.66 11.02
C PRO A 478 -11.58 20.95 11.23
N GLY A 479 -11.78 20.40 12.43
CA GLY A 479 -12.99 19.63 12.76
C GLY A 479 -13.11 18.29 12.04
N LYS A 480 -12.07 17.80 11.34
CA LYS A 480 -12.06 16.52 10.61
C LYS A 480 -13.19 16.42 9.56
N LYS A 481 -13.61 17.53 8.95
CA LYS A 481 -14.74 17.54 8.03
C LYS A 481 -14.45 16.70 6.79
N ARG A 482 -13.32 16.95 6.11
CA ARG A 482 -12.95 16.18 4.90
C ARG A 482 -12.71 14.72 5.22
N TYR A 483 -12.13 14.44 6.39
CA TYR A 483 -11.93 13.08 6.86
C TYR A 483 -13.29 12.37 7.04
N SER A 484 -14.23 13.03 7.72
CA SER A 484 -15.59 12.49 7.96
C SER A 484 -16.37 12.29 6.66
N ASP A 485 -16.37 13.29 5.79
CA ASP A 485 -16.99 13.24 4.47
C ASP A 485 -16.42 12.11 3.59
N THR A 486 -15.14 11.76 3.78
CA THR A 486 -14.47 10.74 2.95
C THR A 486 -14.88 9.32 3.34
N TYR A 487 -15.00 8.99 4.62
CA TYR A 487 -15.19 7.59 5.05
C TYR A 487 -16.50 7.29 5.76
N PHE A 488 -17.21 8.28 6.31
CA PHE A 488 -18.41 8.06 7.14
C PHE A 488 -19.69 8.66 6.54
N SER A 489 -19.61 9.34 5.39
CA SER A 489 -20.77 9.98 4.74
C SER A 489 -21.73 9.01 4.07
N THR A 490 -21.26 7.83 3.66
CA THR A 490 -22.09 6.83 2.96
C THR A 490 -22.90 6.00 3.96
N PHE A 491 -22.26 5.54 5.03
CA PHE A 491 -22.87 4.68 6.05
C PHE A 491 -22.63 5.32 7.43
N PRO A 492 -23.69 5.76 8.13
CA PRO A 492 -23.55 6.35 9.46
C PRO A 492 -22.79 5.42 10.41
N HIS A 493 -21.85 5.97 11.18
CA HIS A 493 -21.05 5.23 12.18
C HIS A 493 -20.28 4.02 11.61
N VAL A 494 -20.00 3.99 10.31
CA VAL A 494 -19.29 2.88 9.65
C VAL A 494 -18.27 3.44 8.68
N TRP A 495 -17.03 2.98 8.79
CA TRP A 495 -15.98 3.34 7.84
C TRP A 495 -16.24 2.61 6.52
N ARG A 496 -16.47 3.34 5.44
CA ARG A 496 -16.45 2.81 4.06
C ARG A 496 -15.06 3.00 3.46
N HIS A 497 -14.40 1.90 3.09
CA HIS A 497 -13.03 1.99 2.56
C HIS A 497 -12.96 2.38 1.07
N GLY A 498 -14.01 2.07 0.30
CA GLY A 498 -14.07 2.32 -1.13
C GLY A 498 -13.46 1.20 -1.99
N ASP A 499 -13.37 0.00 -1.44
CA ASP A 499 -13.11 -1.23 -2.19
C ASP A 499 -14.40 -2.06 -2.27
N PHE A 500 -14.63 -2.68 -3.41
CA PHE A 500 -15.73 -3.61 -3.64
C PHE A 500 -15.21 -5.03 -3.51
N ILE A 501 -15.83 -5.80 -2.62
CA ILE A 501 -15.31 -7.11 -2.21
C ILE A 501 -16.42 -8.14 -2.10
N ARG A 502 -16.02 -9.41 -2.07
CA ARG A 502 -16.89 -10.55 -1.78
C ARG A 502 -16.19 -11.49 -0.81
N MET A 503 -16.95 -12.11 0.07
CA MET A 503 -16.47 -13.24 0.87
C MET A 503 -16.83 -14.56 0.18
N ASN A 504 -15.86 -15.45 0.03
CA ASN A 504 -16.12 -16.79 -0.51
C ASN A 504 -16.95 -17.59 0.51
N SER A 505 -18.06 -18.18 0.07
CA SER A 505 -18.98 -18.94 0.94
C SER A 505 -18.43 -20.28 1.42
N GLU A 506 -17.46 -20.86 0.71
CA GLU A 506 -16.83 -22.14 1.03
C GLU A 506 -15.59 -21.95 1.89
N THR A 507 -14.67 -21.09 1.46
CA THR A 507 -13.35 -20.90 2.10
C THR A 507 -13.33 -19.82 3.17
N ARG A 508 -14.36 -18.95 3.22
CA ARG A 508 -14.44 -17.77 4.11
C ARG A 508 -13.31 -16.75 3.93
N THR A 509 -12.57 -16.85 2.84
CA THR A 509 -11.57 -15.87 2.39
C THR A 509 -12.26 -14.69 1.71
N LEU A 510 -11.50 -13.66 1.39
CA LEU A 510 -11.99 -12.44 0.77
C LEU A 510 -11.40 -12.25 -0.63
N VAL A 511 -12.22 -11.78 -1.56
CA VAL A 511 -11.82 -11.43 -2.92
C VAL A 511 -12.09 -9.96 -3.12
N ILE A 512 -11.05 -9.21 -3.51
CA ILE A 512 -11.21 -7.82 -3.94
C ILE A 512 -11.57 -7.79 -5.42
N LEU A 513 -12.70 -7.17 -5.72
CA LEU A 513 -13.26 -7.09 -7.07
C LEU A 513 -12.89 -5.78 -7.78
N GLY A 514 -12.37 -4.80 -7.03
CA GLY A 514 -11.88 -3.53 -7.55
C GLY A 514 -12.20 -2.37 -6.60
N ARG A 515 -11.97 -1.15 -7.08
CA ARG A 515 -12.35 0.08 -6.38
C ARG A 515 -13.84 0.34 -6.58
N SER A 516 -14.54 0.76 -5.53
CA SER A 516 -15.99 1.02 -5.58
C SER A 516 -16.40 2.10 -6.58
N ASP A 517 -15.52 3.07 -6.86
CA ASP A 517 -15.75 4.12 -7.88
C ASP A 517 -15.54 3.62 -9.32
N GLY A 518 -14.80 2.52 -9.49
CA GLY A 518 -14.63 1.79 -10.74
C GLY A 518 -15.61 0.63 -10.93
N VAL A 519 -16.47 0.34 -9.94
CA VAL A 519 -17.52 -0.69 -10.05
C VAL A 519 -18.46 -0.35 -11.21
N LEU A 520 -18.76 -1.37 -12.00
CA LEU A 520 -19.67 -1.32 -13.11
C LEU A 520 -21.09 -1.57 -12.58
N ASN A 521 -22.05 -0.78 -13.03
CA ASN A 521 -23.45 -0.84 -12.62
C ASN A 521 -24.44 -0.82 -13.81
N PRO A 522 -24.29 -1.68 -14.84
CA PRO A 522 -25.24 -1.72 -15.93
C PRO A 522 -26.61 -2.19 -15.45
N SER A 523 -27.64 -1.36 -15.66
CA SER A 523 -29.03 -1.68 -15.29
C SER A 523 -29.24 -2.07 -13.82
N GLY A 524 -28.47 -1.47 -12.89
CA GLY A 524 -28.65 -1.66 -11.44
C GLY A 524 -27.93 -2.88 -10.85
N ILE A 525 -27.12 -3.61 -11.62
CA ILE A 525 -26.32 -4.73 -11.14
C ILE A 525 -24.87 -4.29 -10.98
N ARG A 526 -24.39 -4.26 -9.74
CA ARG A 526 -23.02 -3.86 -9.39
C ARG A 526 -22.07 -5.06 -9.44
N PHE A 527 -21.00 -4.94 -10.22
CA PHE A 527 -19.91 -5.93 -10.26
C PHE A 527 -18.55 -5.29 -10.51
N GLY A 528 -17.48 -5.99 -10.13
CA GLY A 528 -16.12 -5.45 -10.23
C GLY A 528 -15.48 -5.75 -11.58
N THR A 529 -14.60 -4.86 -12.04
CA THR A 529 -13.84 -5.04 -13.29
C THR A 529 -12.92 -6.26 -13.22
N ALA A 530 -12.47 -6.65 -12.02
CA ALA A 530 -11.58 -7.78 -11.80
C ALA A 530 -12.19 -9.14 -12.22
N GLU A 531 -13.52 -9.28 -12.13
CA GLU A 531 -14.22 -10.50 -12.53
C GLU A 531 -14.09 -10.72 -14.04
N ILE A 532 -14.18 -9.64 -14.83
CA ILE A 532 -13.94 -9.67 -16.27
C ILE A 532 -12.45 -9.90 -16.55
N TYR A 533 -11.54 -9.19 -15.88
CA TYR A 533 -10.10 -9.36 -16.08
C TYR A 533 -9.63 -10.79 -15.84
N SER A 534 -10.12 -11.44 -14.78
CA SER A 534 -9.79 -12.83 -14.48
C SER A 534 -10.15 -13.79 -15.62
N ILE A 535 -11.32 -13.61 -16.25
CA ILE A 535 -11.73 -14.42 -17.40
C ILE A 535 -10.85 -14.16 -18.61
N ILE A 536 -10.58 -12.88 -18.90
CA ILE A 536 -9.70 -12.51 -20.02
C ILE A 536 -8.30 -13.11 -19.85
N GLU A 537 -7.71 -12.96 -18.66
CA GLU A 537 -6.39 -13.48 -18.35
C GLU A 537 -6.33 -15.02 -18.31
N ARG A 538 -7.42 -15.69 -17.95
CA ARG A 538 -7.43 -17.16 -17.83
C ARG A 538 -7.69 -17.85 -19.16
N GLU A 539 -8.65 -17.36 -19.93
CA GLU A 539 -9.19 -18.04 -21.12
C GLU A 539 -8.62 -17.50 -22.44
N PHE A 540 -8.11 -16.26 -22.44
CA PHE A 540 -7.71 -15.55 -23.66
C PHE A 540 -6.28 -15.02 -23.61
N ALA A 541 -5.43 -15.52 -22.71
CA ALA A 541 -4.05 -15.10 -22.57
C ALA A 541 -3.20 -15.33 -23.84
N ASP A 542 -3.59 -16.26 -24.72
CA ASP A 542 -2.88 -16.54 -25.97
C ASP A 542 -3.16 -15.50 -27.06
N GLN A 543 -4.25 -14.75 -26.94
CA GLN A 543 -4.67 -13.74 -27.92
C GLN A 543 -4.57 -12.31 -27.36
N ILE A 544 -4.75 -12.13 -26.05
CA ILE A 544 -4.87 -10.84 -25.38
C ILE A 544 -3.66 -10.62 -24.44
N LEU A 545 -2.94 -9.52 -24.67
CA LEU A 545 -1.84 -9.04 -23.82
C LEU A 545 -2.33 -8.36 -22.54
N ASP A 546 -3.41 -7.58 -22.65
CA ASP A 546 -3.92 -6.76 -21.56
C ASP A 546 -5.38 -6.37 -21.83
N SER A 547 -6.13 -5.98 -20.80
CA SER A 547 -7.52 -5.53 -20.94
C SER A 547 -7.87 -4.42 -19.95
N MET A 548 -8.83 -3.57 -20.29
CA MET A 548 -9.36 -2.54 -19.40
C MET A 548 -10.86 -2.43 -19.57
N CYS A 549 -11.59 -2.62 -18.47
CA CYS A 549 -13.03 -2.59 -18.43
C CYS A 549 -13.47 -1.33 -17.69
N VAL A 550 -14.37 -0.56 -18.31
CA VAL A 550 -14.82 0.73 -17.79
C VAL A 550 -16.26 0.95 -18.16
N SER A 551 -16.96 1.69 -17.31
CA SER A 551 -18.34 2.11 -17.57
C SER A 551 -18.40 3.45 -18.29
N GLN A 552 -19.50 3.70 -18.98
CA GLN A 552 -19.91 5.00 -19.50
C GLN A 552 -21.34 5.31 -19.04
N GLN A 553 -21.52 6.51 -18.49
CA GLN A 553 -22.84 7.08 -18.17
C GLN A 553 -22.82 8.57 -18.50
N ARG A 554 -23.36 8.95 -19.66
CA ARG A 554 -23.58 10.36 -20.01
C ARG A 554 -24.90 10.85 -19.40
N PRO A 555 -25.11 12.18 -19.24
CA PRO A 555 -26.39 12.72 -18.80
C PRO A 555 -27.58 12.31 -19.69
N SER A 556 -27.31 11.99 -20.96
CA SER A 556 -28.31 11.53 -21.95
C SER A 556 -28.58 10.02 -21.90
N ASP A 557 -27.78 9.24 -21.17
CA ASP A 557 -27.89 7.79 -21.16
C ASP A 557 -28.86 7.35 -20.05
N ASP A 558 -29.78 6.43 -20.37
CA ASP A 558 -30.74 5.90 -19.39
C ASP A 558 -30.13 4.89 -18.42
N VAL A 559 -29.09 4.18 -18.86
CA VAL A 559 -28.41 3.12 -18.10
C VAL A 559 -26.91 3.13 -18.34
N GLU A 560 -26.17 2.61 -17.36
CA GLU A 560 -24.72 2.53 -17.47
C GLU A 560 -24.35 1.46 -18.50
N ARG A 561 -23.37 1.79 -19.34
CA ARG A 561 -22.89 0.92 -20.42
C ARG A 561 -21.48 0.48 -20.13
N VAL A 562 -21.19 -0.80 -20.39
CA VAL A 562 -19.87 -1.38 -20.09
C VAL A 562 -19.05 -1.51 -21.36
N PHE A 563 -17.81 -1.03 -21.31
CA PHE A 563 -16.80 -1.13 -22.36
C PHE A 563 -15.68 -2.04 -21.89
N LEU A 564 -15.20 -2.89 -22.79
CA LEU A 564 -13.98 -3.67 -22.61
C LEU A 564 -12.99 -3.32 -23.72
N PHE A 565 -11.91 -2.65 -23.37
CA PHE A 565 -10.78 -2.42 -24.25
C PHE A 565 -9.78 -3.56 -24.09
N VAL A 566 -9.29 -4.13 -25.18
CA VAL A 566 -8.32 -5.23 -25.17
C VAL A 566 -7.09 -4.85 -25.98
N ARG A 567 -5.91 -5.22 -25.50
CA ARG A 567 -4.67 -5.12 -26.27
C ARG A 567 -4.33 -6.52 -26.77
N LEU A 568 -4.27 -6.71 -28.08
CA LEU A 568 -4.03 -8.01 -28.71
C LEU A 568 -2.53 -8.29 -28.85
N LYS A 569 -2.15 -9.57 -28.94
CA LYS A 569 -0.75 -10.01 -29.13
C LYS A 569 -0.22 -9.81 -30.55
N GLU A 570 -0.97 -10.25 -31.55
CA GLU A 570 -0.49 -10.33 -32.94
C GLU A 570 -1.42 -9.63 -33.95
N GLU A 571 -2.68 -9.36 -33.60
CA GLU A 571 -3.67 -8.73 -34.49
C GLU A 571 -3.89 -7.25 -34.15
N ASP A 572 -4.00 -6.39 -35.17
CA ASP A 572 -4.37 -4.97 -34.99
C ASP A 572 -5.89 -4.76 -34.82
N CYS A 573 -6.71 -5.82 -34.94
CA CYS A 573 -8.16 -5.72 -34.86
C CYS A 573 -8.80 -6.94 -34.19
N LEU A 574 -9.89 -6.71 -33.47
CA LEU A 574 -10.66 -7.76 -32.82
C LEU A 574 -11.46 -8.54 -33.87
N SER A 575 -11.12 -9.83 -34.07
CA SER A 575 -11.89 -10.69 -34.99
C SER A 575 -13.30 -10.98 -34.44
N PRO A 576 -14.33 -11.13 -35.31
CA PRO A 576 -15.69 -11.46 -34.86
C PRO A 576 -15.78 -12.77 -34.05
N SER A 577 -14.92 -13.74 -34.36
CA SER A 577 -14.83 -14.99 -33.60
C SER A 577 -14.29 -14.78 -32.19
N LEU A 578 -13.27 -13.93 -32.01
CA LEU A 578 -12.71 -13.62 -30.69
C LEU A 578 -13.67 -12.76 -29.86
N ASP A 579 -14.31 -11.74 -30.45
CA ASP A 579 -15.36 -10.95 -29.78
C ASP A 579 -16.47 -11.87 -29.24
N LYS A 580 -17.00 -12.76 -30.09
CA LYS A 580 -18.03 -13.71 -29.70
C LYS A 580 -17.54 -14.65 -28.59
N ALA A 581 -16.33 -15.20 -28.71
CA ALA A 581 -15.79 -16.11 -27.70
C ALA A 581 -15.66 -15.42 -26.33
N ILE A 582 -15.17 -14.17 -26.29
CA ILE A 582 -15.09 -13.38 -25.06
C ILE A 582 -16.47 -13.20 -24.43
N ARG A 583 -17.47 -12.78 -25.22
CA ARG A 583 -18.84 -12.56 -24.74
C ARG A 583 -19.47 -13.85 -24.20
N ASP A 584 -19.34 -14.94 -24.94
CA ASP A 584 -19.88 -16.24 -24.56
C ASP A 584 -19.25 -16.74 -23.27
N GLN A 585 -17.93 -16.58 -23.12
CA GLN A 585 -17.20 -17.01 -21.92
C GLN A 585 -17.55 -16.16 -20.69
N ILE A 586 -17.62 -14.83 -20.82
CA ILE A 586 -18.09 -13.95 -19.72
C ILE A 586 -19.52 -14.29 -19.31
N SER A 587 -20.41 -14.53 -20.28
CA SER A 587 -21.79 -14.90 -19.98
C SER A 587 -21.90 -16.26 -19.27
N LYS A 588 -21.01 -17.20 -19.60
CA LYS A 588 -21.01 -18.56 -19.06
C LYS A 588 -20.49 -18.60 -17.62
N ASP A 589 -19.39 -17.91 -17.35
CA ASP A 589 -18.71 -17.98 -16.04
C ASP A 589 -19.28 -17.00 -15.01
N LEU A 590 -19.85 -15.88 -15.49
CA LEU A 590 -20.51 -14.89 -14.64
C LEU A 590 -22.01 -14.87 -14.95
N SER A 591 -22.46 -13.92 -15.76
CA SER A 591 -23.84 -13.85 -16.24
C SER A 591 -23.95 -12.97 -17.49
N ARG A 592 -25.09 -13.04 -18.19
CA ARG A 592 -25.40 -12.16 -19.33
C ARG A 592 -25.27 -10.66 -19.01
N ARG A 593 -25.43 -10.28 -17.73
CA ARG A 593 -25.35 -8.89 -17.27
C ARG A 593 -23.91 -8.38 -17.13
N HIS A 594 -22.94 -9.29 -17.06
CA HIS A 594 -21.52 -8.96 -17.03
C HIS A 594 -20.92 -8.75 -18.42
N VAL A 595 -21.64 -9.16 -19.48
CA VAL A 595 -21.15 -9.06 -20.86
C VAL A 595 -21.03 -7.58 -21.24
N PRO A 596 -19.81 -7.09 -21.58
CA PRO A 596 -19.63 -5.72 -22.01
C PRO A 596 -20.51 -5.40 -23.23
N GLN A 597 -21.11 -4.22 -23.26
CA GLN A 597 -21.89 -3.80 -24.41
C GLN A 597 -20.96 -3.64 -25.63
N TYR A 598 -19.79 -3.03 -25.41
CA TYR A 598 -18.81 -2.81 -26.46
C TYR A 598 -17.46 -3.43 -26.10
N ILE A 599 -16.81 -4.03 -27.10
CA ILE A 599 -15.44 -4.55 -26.99
C ILE A 599 -14.62 -3.93 -28.13
N PHE A 600 -13.49 -3.34 -27.79
CA PHE A 600 -12.62 -2.65 -28.74
C PHE A 600 -11.17 -3.10 -28.56
N ALA A 601 -10.47 -3.40 -29.66
CA ALA A 601 -9.02 -3.56 -29.61
C ALA A 601 -8.35 -2.19 -29.49
N MET A 602 -7.33 -2.02 -28.67
CA MET A 602 -6.55 -0.77 -28.55
C MET A 602 -5.05 -1.06 -28.63
N PRO A 603 -4.26 -0.19 -29.27
CA PRO A 603 -2.81 -0.37 -29.34
C PRO A 603 -2.15 -0.25 -27.96
N GLU A 604 -2.70 0.61 -27.10
CA GLU A 604 -2.20 0.86 -25.74
C GLU A 604 -3.35 1.17 -24.78
N LEU A 605 -3.25 0.66 -23.54
CA LEU A 605 -4.20 0.91 -22.46
C LEU A 605 -3.64 1.96 -21.48
N PRO A 606 -4.47 2.83 -20.88
CA PRO A 606 -3.99 3.94 -20.07
C PRO A 606 -3.57 3.49 -18.66
N TYR A 607 -2.29 3.74 -18.33
CA TYR A 607 -1.70 3.47 -17.01
C TYR A 607 -1.11 4.76 -16.43
N ASN A 608 -1.09 4.88 -15.10
CA ASN A 608 -0.30 5.93 -14.45
C ASN A 608 1.19 5.56 -14.41
N VAL A 609 2.02 6.51 -13.98
CA VAL A 609 3.47 6.33 -13.79
C VAL A 609 3.83 5.17 -12.85
N ASN A 610 2.90 4.76 -11.99
CA ASN A 610 3.07 3.67 -11.03
C ASN A 610 2.55 2.31 -11.55
N GLY A 611 2.16 2.24 -12.84
CA GLY A 611 1.66 1.01 -13.46
C GLY A 611 0.26 0.58 -13.03
N LYS A 612 -0.55 1.48 -12.45
CA LYS A 612 -1.98 1.26 -12.12
C LYS A 612 -2.87 1.67 -13.29
N LYS A 613 -3.86 0.82 -13.63
CA LYS A 613 -4.87 1.10 -14.67
C LYS A 613 -5.62 2.40 -14.35
N LEU A 614 -5.75 3.29 -15.35
CA LEU A 614 -6.50 4.55 -15.22
C LEU A 614 -8.00 4.36 -15.49
N GLU A 615 -8.64 3.40 -14.82
CA GLU A 615 -10.08 3.09 -15.02
C GLU A 615 -10.97 4.31 -14.74
N ILE A 616 -10.72 5.04 -13.66
CA ILE A 616 -11.54 6.20 -13.26
C ILE A 616 -11.35 7.38 -14.23
N PRO A 617 -10.11 7.81 -14.57
CA PRO A 617 -9.94 8.84 -15.61
C PRO A 617 -10.53 8.43 -16.95
N LEU A 618 -10.37 7.17 -17.36
CA LEU A 618 -10.95 6.67 -18.60
C LEU A 618 -12.49 6.69 -18.56
N LYS A 619 -13.12 6.21 -17.47
CA LYS A 619 -14.58 6.36 -17.23
C LYS A 619 -15.02 7.82 -17.37
N GLY A 620 -14.24 8.74 -16.80
CA GLY A 620 -14.48 10.18 -16.90
C GLY A 620 -14.40 10.71 -18.34
N VAL A 621 -13.42 10.26 -19.13
CA VAL A 621 -13.29 10.61 -20.56
C VAL A 621 -14.45 10.02 -21.37
N LEU A 622 -14.83 8.76 -21.14
CA LEU A 622 -15.97 8.17 -21.84
C LEU A 622 -17.28 8.86 -21.49
N SER A 623 -17.46 9.30 -20.25
CA SER A 623 -18.72 9.91 -19.78
C SER A 623 -18.80 11.41 -20.04
N GLY A 624 -17.67 12.13 -20.00
CA GLY A 624 -17.60 13.60 -20.10
C GLY A 624 -16.79 14.13 -21.28
N GLY A 625 -16.27 13.25 -22.13
CA GLY A 625 -15.63 13.59 -23.39
C GLY A 625 -14.40 14.48 -23.25
N LYS A 626 -14.20 15.33 -24.27
CA LYS A 626 -13.05 16.25 -24.39
C LYS A 626 -13.00 17.29 -23.27
N GLU A 627 -14.17 17.71 -22.76
CA GLU A 627 -14.25 18.67 -21.66
C GLU A 627 -13.70 18.11 -20.35
N PHE A 628 -14.01 16.85 -20.03
CA PHE A 628 -13.46 16.18 -18.87
C PHE A 628 -11.93 16.07 -18.96
N LEU A 629 -11.42 15.64 -20.12
CA LEU A 629 -9.98 15.51 -20.36
C LEU A 629 -9.24 16.85 -20.23
N ALA A 630 -9.85 17.96 -20.64
CA ALA A 630 -9.27 19.28 -20.47
C ALA A 630 -9.12 19.67 -18.99
N LYS A 631 -10.09 19.29 -18.15
CA LYS A 631 -10.17 19.66 -16.72
C LYS A 631 -9.41 18.70 -15.79
N THR A 632 -9.12 17.47 -16.23
CA THR A 632 -8.46 16.48 -15.37
C THR A 632 -7.03 16.91 -14.99
N ARG A 633 -6.57 16.47 -13.82
CA ARG A 633 -5.24 16.74 -13.25
C ARG A 633 -4.19 15.68 -13.59
N ASN A 634 -4.50 14.76 -14.52
CA ASN A 634 -3.55 13.76 -15.02
C ASN A 634 -2.31 14.42 -15.64
N THR A 635 -1.18 13.68 -15.66
CA THR A 635 0.07 14.17 -16.29
C THR A 635 -0.12 14.37 -17.79
N ALA A 636 0.83 15.05 -18.45
CA ALA A 636 0.77 15.27 -19.89
C ALA A 636 0.80 13.93 -20.66
N GLU A 637 1.61 12.98 -20.21
CA GLU A 637 1.73 11.63 -20.78
C GLU A 637 0.43 10.84 -20.60
N GLU A 638 -0.14 10.86 -19.38
CA GLU A 638 -1.42 10.21 -19.10
C GLU A 638 -2.55 10.81 -19.94
N LYS A 639 -2.58 12.14 -20.10
CA LYS A 639 -3.56 12.83 -20.96
C LYS A 639 -3.40 12.46 -22.43
N ALA A 640 -2.18 12.29 -22.93
CA ALA A 640 -1.92 11.90 -24.31
C ALA A 640 -2.50 10.52 -24.63
N VAL A 641 -2.32 9.55 -23.74
CA VAL A 641 -2.93 8.21 -23.89
C VAL A 641 -4.45 8.29 -23.78
N LEU A 642 -4.98 8.99 -22.77
CA LEU A 642 -6.43 9.16 -22.58
C LEU A 642 -7.11 9.89 -23.74
N HIS A 643 -6.42 10.77 -24.46
CA HIS A 643 -6.96 11.48 -25.63
C HIS A 643 -7.41 10.51 -26.74
N GLN A 644 -6.73 9.37 -26.89
CA GLN A 644 -7.11 8.32 -27.86
C GLN A 644 -8.50 7.73 -27.59
N TYR A 645 -9.01 7.90 -26.37
CA TYR A 645 -10.29 7.36 -25.94
C TYR A 645 -11.45 8.36 -26.05
N VAL A 646 -11.16 9.65 -26.31
CA VAL A 646 -12.19 10.69 -26.47
C VAL A 646 -13.25 10.33 -27.51
N PRO A 647 -12.92 9.74 -28.69
CA PRO A 647 -13.93 9.42 -29.68
C PRO A 647 -15.01 8.45 -29.16
N TYR A 648 -14.67 7.56 -28.23
CA TYR A 648 -15.63 6.61 -27.64
C TYR A 648 -16.65 7.26 -26.69
N HIS A 649 -16.50 8.56 -26.38
CA HIS A 649 -17.56 9.34 -25.74
C HIS A 649 -18.84 9.35 -26.59
N GLU A 650 -18.71 9.44 -27.91
CA GLU A 650 -19.82 9.36 -28.88
C GLU A 650 -19.72 8.03 -29.64
N VAL A 651 -19.67 6.91 -28.91
CA VAL A 651 -19.48 5.57 -29.50
C VAL A 651 -20.48 5.25 -30.62
N GLU A 652 -21.71 5.75 -30.53
CA GLU A 652 -22.75 5.53 -31.54
C GLU A 652 -22.38 6.16 -32.87
N ARG A 653 -21.75 7.33 -32.84
CA ARG A 653 -21.28 8.02 -34.04
C ARG A 653 -20.13 7.24 -34.69
N LEU A 654 -19.19 6.76 -33.87
CA LEU A 654 -18.10 5.90 -34.36
C LEU A 654 -18.63 4.63 -35.05
N LEU A 655 -19.64 4.00 -34.46
CA LEU A 655 -20.26 2.79 -35.01
C LEU A 655 -21.07 3.09 -36.29
N ALA A 656 -21.71 4.25 -36.38
CA ALA A 656 -22.44 4.67 -37.58
C ALA A 656 -21.51 5.01 -38.76
N GLU A 657 -20.30 5.51 -38.47
CA GLU A 657 -19.29 5.88 -39.47
C GLU A 657 -18.47 4.67 -39.99
N GLN A 658 -18.51 3.51 -39.30
CA GLN A 658 -17.81 2.27 -39.71
C GLN A 658 -18.69 1.28 -40.51
N LYS A 659 -18.25 0.94 -41.74
CA LYS A 659 -18.76 -0.21 -42.50
C LYS A 659 -17.78 -1.40 -42.39
N GLY A 660 -17.93 -2.27 -41.37
CA GLY A 660 -17.11 -3.48 -41.18
C GLY A 660 -16.90 -3.86 -39.71
N PRO A 661 -16.13 -4.94 -39.40
CA PRO A 661 -15.81 -5.30 -38.01
C PRO A 661 -15.11 -4.14 -37.31
N ILE A 662 -15.40 -3.98 -36.01
CA ILE A 662 -14.96 -2.86 -35.18
C ILE A 662 -13.42 -2.79 -35.18
N LYS A 663 -12.87 -1.85 -35.94
CA LYS A 663 -11.43 -1.55 -35.95
C LYS A 663 -11.19 -0.33 -35.07
N ALA A 664 -10.25 -0.38 -34.14
CA ALA A 664 -9.66 0.85 -33.63
C ALA A 664 -8.73 1.41 -34.69
N LYS A 665 -9.29 2.20 -35.60
CA LYS A 665 -8.54 3.13 -36.44
C LYS A 665 -9.28 4.46 -36.44
N LEU A 666 -8.83 5.35 -35.55
CA LEU A 666 -8.68 6.76 -35.83
C LEU A 666 -7.23 7.13 -35.53
#